data_AF-A0A6P7SS36-F1
#
_entry.id   AF-A0A6P7SS36-F1
#
_cell.length_a   1.000
_cell.length_b   1.000
_cell.length_c   1.000
_cell.angle_alpha   90.00
_cell.angle_beta   90.00
_cell.angle_gamma   90.00
#
_symmetry.space_group_name_H-M   'P 1'
#
loop_
_entity.id
_entity.type
_entity.pdbx_description
1 polymer ?
#
loop_
_entity_poly.entity_id
_entity_poly.type
_entity_poly.pdbx_seq_one_letter_code
_entity_poly.pdbx_strand_id
1 'polypeptide(L)'
;MADLLGSAACLDSLREDIFDLQAIISEYISRLGPLSYPSWKFPSQQAGDIDIEKLLIHYLNFTSLSDENQLEAKQIAHIAFYDLLIDRMVYLLHVSNEFSKSLLKMLTKGKNILLLNSSNLEAGNNSVGLVARQSWVLHEFLQKTLLRILDELKDKKKQHVTDHHETSTCKSAPNISHSSSSRKPMSPDGSLYSFMSKDMCFKSTQTVETAFLPCESCSVIQRSFKRSAFAIFKTCQKLNLPSNVNKLIIKPEIDDSWMSFNETTKYSYEQDKDLGVICRQIETLVTETEHLKTEMALMEKKNKSLENHQKATEKKLASEKETNVVLQKQHQTKLKEIYDEKGKLQFQIKSIGNQLETCRENLRKEQKNAQDFKLVKAQLTEELKKMTEATQDREEFQEKMNQLRLQNTECSEKLAESAKELALTQAKCKSILKHSESMQKKQDSLLERVEQLSEENLTLHDQLADLQDDIDENLEKYDELLKEKIHLQQQLKYEESKQQHAMDEKNENEKLLTAVRSRVEEITKELKKTQEREVLLVQYPDLNGPVLDDNLYSGHLEKDMALQLKSNIVRIELLEKQNLVLRNTLEKICVDPLILQTVAKLQPIPLWNIEKFASNGEGSYNKQQYIQQSREKYSHMINKEEDERSIAKALYEVGMSDPTSKSTGKNKHAAARCQSSDPNKSQQSQQLPPTTRSSGSIQTYKVLKQLGKMHHGNSRPKTADTSSTIKTLFTKPPPRNAYVCKNCDKLYLLERELSIHYLYCKG
;
A
#
# COMPACT_ATOMS: atom_id res chain seq x y z
N MET A 1 -36.04 -30.28 -28.31
CA MET A 1 -37.13 -29.78 -29.19
C MET A 1 -38.28 -29.20 -28.39
N ALA A 2 -38.84 -29.88 -27.38
CA ALA A 2 -39.89 -29.32 -26.52
C ALA A 2 -39.50 -27.97 -25.89
N ASP A 3 -38.22 -27.80 -25.63
CA ASP A 3 -37.53 -26.64 -25.03
C ASP A 3 -37.67 -25.34 -25.84
N LEU A 4 -38.10 -25.41 -27.11
CA LEU A 4 -38.37 -24.26 -27.99
C LEU A 4 -39.83 -23.81 -27.93
N LEU A 5 -40.74 -24.64 -27.40
CA LEU A 5 -42.17 -24.34 -27.36
C LEU A 5 -42.47 -23.19 -26.39
N GLY A 6 -43.01 -22.08 -26.89
CA GLY A 6 -43.30 -20.89 -26.10
C GLY A 6 -42.10 -19.94 -25.92
N SER A 7 -41.02 -20.13 -26.68
CA SER A 7 -39.92 -19.16 -26.74
C SER A 7 -40.39 -17.85 -27.41
N ALA A 8 -40.01 -16.69 -26.84
CA ALA A 8 -40.51 -15.38 -27.27
C ALA A 8 -40.24 -15.11 -28.77
N ALA A 9 -39.01 -15.34 -29.23
CA ALA A 9 -38.65 -15.16 -30.64
C ALA A 9 -39.45 -16.05 -31.62
N CYS A 10 -39.96 -17.21 -31.18
CA CYS A 10 -40.82 -18.07 -31.99
C CYS A 10 -42.27 -17.57 -32.01
N LEU A 11 -42.77 -17.03 -30.88
CA LEU A 11 -44.06 -16.33 -30.82
C LEU A 11 -44.05 -15.06 -31.68
N ASP A 12 -42.97 -14.28 -31.62
CA ASP A 12 -42.79 -13.08 -32.43
C ASP A 12 -42.71 -13.43 -33.94
N SER A 13 -41.92 -14.45 -34.33
CA SER A 13 -41.87 -14.91 -35.73
C SER A 13 -43.24 -15.31 -36.25
N LEU A 14 -43.94 -16.20 -35.54
CA LEU A 14 -45.26 -16.68 -35.95
C LEU A 14 -46.30 -15.55 -36.02
N ARG A 15 -46.19 -14.53 -35.17
CA ARG A 15 -47.05 -13.34 -35.22
C ARG A 15 -46.86 -12.57 -36.52
N GLU A 16 -45.62 -12.33 -36.94
CA GLU A 16 -45.32 -11.67 -38.21
C GLU A 16 -45.73 -12.57 -39.40
N ASP A 17 -45.44 -13.88 -39.36
CA ASP A 17 -45.87 -14.85 -40.39
C ASP A 17 -47.41 -14.83 -40.61
N ILE A 18 -48.19 -14.74 -39.52
CA ILE A 18 -49.66 -14.62 -39.56
C ILE A 18 -50.10 -13.28 -40.16
N PHE A 19 -49.41 -12.17 -39.85
CA PHE A 19 -49.72 -10.86 -40.43
C PHE A 19 -49.39 -10.79 -41.92
N ASP A 20 -48.25 -11.34 -42.37
CA ASP A 20 -47.88 -11.40 -43.78
C ASP A 20 -48.89 -12.23 -44.59
N LEU A 21 -49.31 -13.40 -44.08
CA LEU A 21 -50.39 -14.18 -44.69
C LEU A 21 -51.69 -13.38 -44.76
N GLN A 22 -52.09 -12.70 -43.69
CA GLN A 22 -53.32 -11.89 -43.66
C GLN A 22 -53.25 -10.68 -44.61
N ALA A 23 -52.06 -10.08 -44.82
CA ALA A 23 -51.83 -9.03 -45.79
C ALA A 23 -51.98 -9.55 -47.24
N ILE A 24 -51.38 -10.70 -47.56
CA ILE A 24 -51.51 -11.36 -48.87
C ILE A 24 -52.97 -11.73 -49.15
N ILE A 25 -53.66 -12.33 -48.18
CA ILE A 25 -55.11 -12.64 -48.25
C ILE A 25 -55.91 -11.37 -48.56
N SER A 26 -55.59 -10.25 -47.89
CA SER A 26 -56.25 -8.96 -48.10
C SER A 26 -56.01 -8.41 -49.51
N GLU A 27 -54.82 -8.57 -50.08
CA GLU A 27 -54.53 -8.19 -51.47
C GLU A 27 -55.41 -8.96 -52.46
N TYR A 28 -55.54 -10.29 -52.31
CA TYR A 28 -56.41 -11.08 -53.17
C TYR A 28 -57.90 -10.72 -53.00
N ILE A 29 -58.38 -10.57 -51.75
CA ILE A 29 -59.77 -10.17 -51.47
C ILE A 29 -60.08 -8.80 -52.08
N SER A 30 -59.13 -7.85 -52.08
CA SER A 30 -59.31 -6.54 -52.73
C SER A 30 -59.60 -6.63 -54.25
N ARG A 31 -59.21 -7.73 -54.90
CA ARG A 31 -59.43 -7.99 -56.34
C ARG A 31 -60.63 -8.88 -56.64
N LEU A 32 -61.12 -9.64 -55.66
CA LEU A 32 -62.21 -10.61 -55.80
C LEU A 32 -63.54 -10.14 -55.19
N GLY A 33 -63.49 -9.24 -54.21
CA GLY A 33 -64.58 -9.02 -53.28
C GLY A 33 -64.57 -10.03 -52.11
N PRO A 34 -65.51 -9.90 -51.15
CA PRO A 34 -65.59 -10.76 -49.98
C PRO A 34 -65.92 -12.21 -50.36
N LEU A 35 -65.27 -13.17 -49.69
CA LEU A 35 -65.41 -14.60 -49.96
C LEU A 35 -65.83 -15.37 -48.71
N SER A 36 -67.00 -16.02 -48.79
CA SER A 36 -67.61 -16.84 -47.74
C SER A 36 -67.01 -18.25 -47.74
N TYR A 37 -66.02 -18.48 -46.89
CA TYR A 37 -65.48 -19.80 -46.55
C TYR A 37 -65.42 -19.93 -45.03
N PRO A 38 -65.83 -21.06 -44.44
CA PRO A 38 -65.69 -21.29 -43.01
C PRO A 38 -64.21 -21.31 -42.62
N SER A 39 -63.91 -20.86 -41.39
CA SER A 39 -62.57 -21.02 -40.81
C SER A 39 -62.28 -22.49 -40.51
N TRP A 40 -61.03 -22.89 -40.73
CA TRP A 40 -60.52 -24.21 -40.36
C TRP A 40 -60.43 -24.35 -38.83
N LYS A 41 -59.94 -23.31 -38.14
CA LYS A 41 -59.80 -23.30 -36.68
C LYS A 41 -61.12 -22.99 -35.94
N PHE A 42 -62.00 -22.18 -36.54
CA PHE A 42 -63.28 -21.76 -35.97
C PHE A 42 -64.44 -22.04 -36.94
N PRO A 43 -64.88 -23.32 -37.13
CA PRO A 43 -65.85 -23.68 -38.17
C PRO A 43 -67.24 -23.03 -38.08
N SER A 44 -67.55 -22.34 -36.98
CA SER A 44 -68.76 -21.53 -36.78
C SER A 44 -68.65 -20.08 -37.28
N GLN A 45 -67.48 -19.67 -37.78
CA GLN A 45 -67.18 -18.31 -38.27
C GLN A 45 -66.66 -18.37 -39.71
N GLN A 46 -66.87 -17.29 -40.48
CA GLN A 46 -66.23 -17.15 -41.79
C GLN A 46 -64.77 -16.75 -41.62
N ALA A 47 -63.88 -17.35 -42.39
CA ALA A 47 -62.44 -17.06 -42.34
C ALA A 47 -62.10 -15.59 -42.68
N GLY A 48 -62.94 -14.91 -43.46
CA GLY A 48 -62.83 -13.48 -43.77
C GLY A 48 -63.24 -12.55 -42.62
N ASP A 49 -64.08 -13.01 -41.69
CA ASP A 49 -64.63 -12.20 -40.59
C ASP A 49 -63.78 -12.29 -39.30
N ILE A 50 -62.68 -13.05 -39.33
CA ILE A 50 -61.81 -13.27 -38.16
C ILE A 50 -60.91 -12.05 -37.93
N ASP A 51 -61.09 -11.45 -36.75
CA ASP A 51 -60.23 -10.40 -36.19
C ASP A 51 -58.91 -10.99 -35.67
N ILE A 52 -57.94 -11.12 -36.58
CA ILE A 52 -56.60 -11.67 -36.32
C ILE A 52 -55.84 -10.84 -35.30
N GLU A 53 -55.88 -9.51 -35.37
CA GLU A 53 -55.15 -8.63 -34.46
C GLU A 53 -55.62 -8.82 -33.01
N LYS A 54 -56.94 -8.85 -32.79
CA LYS A 54 -57.54 -9.10 -31.48
C LYS A 54 -57.23 -10.49 -30.94
N LEU A 55 -57.20 -11.53 -31.78
CA LEU A 55 -56.83 -12.88 -31.35
C LEU A 55 -55.36 -12.97 -30.95
N LEU A 56 -54.45 -12.38 -31.73
CA LEU A 56 -53.02 -12.31 -31.39
C LEU A 56 -52.80 -11.58 -30.05
N ILE A 57 -53.46 -10.43 -29.85
CA ILE A 57 -53.42 -9.68 -28.58
C ILE A 57 -54.01 -10.51 -27.42
N HIS A 58 -55.12 -11.21 -27.64
CA HIS A 58 -55.77 -12.04 -26.62
C HIS A 58 -54.84 -13.15 -26.10
N TYR A 59 -54.19 -13.90 -26.99
CA TYR A 59 -53.26 -14.96 -26.58
C TYR A 59 -51.96 -14.41 -25.97
N LEU A 60 -51.42 -13.28 -26.47
CA LEU A 60 -50.24 -12.65 -25.87
C LEU A 60 -50.52 -12.15 -24.44
N ASN A 61 -51.68 -11.55 -24.20
CA ASN A 61 -52.06 -11.05 -22.87
C ASN A 61 -52.06 -12.16 -21.81
N PHE A 62 -52.49 -13.39 -22.13
CA PHE A 62 -52.40 -14.53 -21.21
C PHE A 62 -50.95 -14.90 -20.83
N THR A 63 -49.95 -14.65 -21.69
CA THR A 63 -48.53 -14.91 -21.36
C THR A 63 -47.93 -13.88 -20.39
N SER A 64 -48.64 -12.77 -20.15
CA SER A 64 -48.17 -11.64 -19.32
C SER A 64 -48.62 -11.70 -17.86
N LEU A 65 -49.56 -12.59 -17.52
CA LEU A 65 -50.03 -12.81 -16.16
C LEU A 65 -48.95 -13.49 -15.29
N SER A 66 -48.81 -13.01 -14.06
CA SER A 66 -47.78 -13.43 -13.12
C SER A 66 -48.26 -14.59 -12.24
N ASP A 67 -48.14 -15.81 -12.75
CA ASP A 67 -48.44 -17.06 -12.05
C ASP A 67 -47.40 -18.15 -12.40
N GLU A 68 -47.33 -19.22 -11.60
CA GLU A 68 -46.32 -20.29 -11.75
C GLU A 68 -46.39 -21.00 -13.12
N ASN A 69 -47.56 -20.98 -13.78
CA ASN A 69 -47.81 -21.67 -15.06
C ASN A 69 -47.39 -20.85 -16.30
N GLN A 70 -46.50 -19.86 -16.18
CA GLN A 70 -46.12 -18.98 -17.30
C GLN A 70 -45.54 -19.73 -18.51
N LEU A 71 -44.88 -20.89 -18.30
CA LEU A 71 -44.39 -21.74 -19.38
C LEU A 71 -45.55 -22.36 -20.17
N GLU A 72 -46.55 -22.91 -19.48
CA GLU A 72 -47.74 -23.50 -20.09
C GLU A 72 -48.53 -22.44 -20.88
N ALA A 73 -48.71 -21.25 -20.31
CA ALA A 73 -49.38 -20.13 -21.00
C ALA A 73 -48.69 -19.76 -22.33
N LYS A 74 -47.35 -19.75 -22.36
CA LYS A 74 -46.56 -19.51 -23.58
C LYS A 74 -46.64 -20.67 -24.57
N GLN A 75 -46.71 -21.91 -24.10
CA GLN A 75 -46.92 -23.09 -24.95
C GLN A 75 -48.33 -23.11 -25.57
N ILE A 76 -49.36 -22.72 -24.80
CA ILE A 76 -50.74 -22.57 -25.28
C ILE A 76 -50.82 -21.46 -26.33
N ALA A 77 -50.21 -20.29 -26.09
CA ALA A 77 -50.13 -19.22 -27.08
C ALA A 77 -49.40 -19.67 -28.36
N HIS A 78 -48.34 -20.47 -28.22
CA HIS A 78 -47.58 -21.00 -29.35
C HIS A 78 -48.40 -21.97 -30.22
N ILE A 79 -49.15 -22.88 -29.59
CA ILE A 79 -50.07 -23.80 -30.29
C ILE A 79 -51.21 -23.01 -30.95
N ALA A 80 -51.78 -22.02 -30.27
CA ALA A 80 -52.81 -21.15 -30.82
C ALA A 80 -52.31 -20.33 -32.03
N PHE A 81 -51.06 -19.87 -32.02
CA PHE A 81 -50.44 -19.20 -33.16
C PHE A 81 -50.22 -20.15 -34.33
N TYR A 82 -49.74 -21.39 -34.11
CA TYR A 82 -49.68 -22.39 -35.18
C TYR A 82 -51.05 -22.73 -35.77
N ASP A 83 -52.08 -22.85 -34.93
CA ASP A 83 -53.46 -23.07 -35.38
C ASP A 83 -53.99 -21.91 -36.23
N LEU A 84 -53.69 -20.66 -35.85
CA LEU A 84 -54.03 -19.47 -36.64
C LEU A 84 -53.23 -19.40 -37.95
N LEU A 85 -51.95 -19.78 -37.94
CA LEU A 85 -51.13 -19.87 -39.15
C LEU A 85 -51.71 -20.87 -40.15
N ILE A 86 -52.07 -22.08 -39.69
CA ILE A 86 -52.71 -23.11 -40.52
C ILE A 86 -54.05 -22.61 -41.06
N ASP A 87 -54.88 -21.97 -40.23
CA ASP A 87 -56.16 -21.38 -40.66
C ASP A 87 -55.98 -20.32 -41.76
N ARG A 88 -55.01 -19.40 -41.62
CA ARG A 88 -54.67 -18.41 -42.64
C ARG A 88 -54.12 -19.07 -43.91
N MET A 89 -53.24 -20.07 -43.81
CA MET A 89 -52.75 -20.81 -44.98
C MET A 89 -53.88 -21.53 -45.74
N VAL A 90 -54.82 -22.15 -45.02
CA VAL A 90 -56.01 -22.77 -45.64
C VAL A 90 -56.87 -21.73 -46.35
N TYR A 91 -57.16 -20.59 -45.71
CA TYR A 91 -57.93 -19.53 -46.34
C TYR A 91 -57.22 -18.91 -47.55
N LEU A 92 -55.89 -18.72 -47.48
CA LEU A 92 -55.08 -18.28 -48.62
C LEU A 92 -55.19 -19.24 -49.82
N LEU A 93 -55.22 -20.56 -49.59
CA LEU A 93 -55.45 -21.53 -50.67
C LEU A 93 -56.86 -21.37 -51.28
N HIS A 94 -57.92 -21.19 -50.49
CA HIS A 94 -59.27 -20.91 -51.02
C HIS A 94 -59.31 -19.64 -51.87
N VAL A 95 -58.77 -18.54 -51.34
CA VAL A 95 -58.79 -17.22 -51.99
C VAL A 95 -57.92 -17.24 -53.27
N SER A 96 -56.75 -17.89 -53.24
CA SER A 96 -55.90 -18.11 -54.41
C SER A 96 -56.56 -18.99 -55.48
N ASN A 97 -57.40 -19.96 -55.07
CA ASN A 97 -58.17 -20.78 -55.99
C ASN A 97 -59.25 -19.96 -56.73
N GLU A 98 -59.99 -19.10 -56.04
CA GLU A 98 -60.96 -18.22 -56.70
C GLU A 98 -60.27 -17.16 -57.58
N PHE A 99 -59.10 -16.66 -57.19
CA PHE A 99 -58.28 -15.81 -58.06
C PHE A 99 -57.87 -16.53 -59.34
N SER A 100 -57.37 -17.76 -59.20
CA SER A 100 -56.92 -18.58 -60.33
C SER A 100 -58.08 -18.97 -61.26
N LYS A 101 -59.26 -19.29 -60.72
CA LYS A 101 -60.50 -19.49 -61.49
C LYS A 101 -60.91 -18.23 -62.26
N SER A 102 -60.91 -17.07 -61.60
CA SER A 102 -61.29 -15.78 -62.19
C SER A 102 -60.35 -15.39 -63.34
N LEU A 103 -59.04 -15.46 -63.10
CA LEU A 103 -58.01 -15.23 -64.11
C LEU A 103 -58.14 -16.20 -65.30
N LEU A 104 -58.34 -17.49 -65.03
CA LEU A 104 -58.52 -18.51 -66.07
C LEU A 104 -59.79 -18.28 -66.92
N LYS A 105 -60.89 -17.83 -66.29
CA LYS A 105 -62.14 -17.45 -66.98
C LYS A 105 -61.93 -16.29 -67.94
N MET A 106 -61.14 -15.28 -67.56
CA MET A 106 -60.74 -14.18 -68.45
C MET A 106 -59.84 -14.67 -69.60
N LEU A 107 -58.74 -15.36 -69.28
CA LEU A 107 -57.74 -15.82 -70.26
C LEU A 107 -58.34 -16.75 -71.33
N THR A 108 -59.25 -17.64 -70.93
CA THR A 108 -59.90 -18.59 -71.86
C THR A 108 -61.13 -18.03 -72.57
N LYS A 109 -61.52 -16.76 -72.32
CA LYS A 109 -62.77 -16.15 -72.79
C LYS A 109 -64.00 -17.04 -72.53
N GLY A 110 -64.04 -17.72 -71.38
CA GLY A 110 -65.08 -18.66 -71.00
C GLY A 110 -65.14 -19.99 -71.76
N LYS A 111 -64.18 -20.31 -72.65
CA LYS A 111 -64.26 -21.51 -73.50
C LYS A 111 -63.99 -22.85 -72.78
N ASN A 112 -63.48 -22.84 -71.54
CA ASN A 112 -63.11 -24.05 -70.78
C ASN A 112 -63.94 -24.25 -69.49
N ILE A 113 -65.21 -23.81 -69.46
CA ILE A 113 -66.06 -23.84 -68.25
C ILE A 113 -66.27 -25.25 -67.65
N LEU A 114 -66.27 -26.32 -68.47
CA LEU A 114 -66.51 -27.70 -67.99
C LEU A 114 -65.52 -28.18 -66.91
N LEU A 115 -64.28 -27.68 -66.91
CA LEU A 115 -63.26 -28.06 -65.92
C LEU A 115 -63.34 -27.19 -64.64
N LEU A 116 -63.90 -25.97 -64.72
CA LEU A 116 -64.18 -25.16 -63.53
C LEU A 116 -65.39 -25.72 -62.76
N ASN A 117 -66.40 -26.23 -63.48
CA ASN A 117 -67.63 -26.77 -62.89
C ASN A 117 -67.50 -28.21 -62.37
N SER A 118 -66.30 -28.81 -62.38
CA SER A 118 -66.07 -30.15 -61.82
C SER A 118 -66.19 -30.21 -60.29
N SER A 119 -66.28 -29.06 -59.62
CA SER A 119 -66.35 -28.96 -58.16
C SER A 119 -67.77 -29.08 -57.58
N ASN A 120 -68.47 -30.19 -57.87
CA ASN A 120 -69.56 -30.69 -57.01
C ASN A 120 -68.97 -31.34 -55.73
N LEU A 121 -67.99 -30.67 -55.11
CA LEU A 121 -67.38 -31.01 -53.82
C LEU A 121 -67.73 -29.92 -52.78
N GLU A 122 -68.99 -29.49 -52.76
CA GLU A 122 -69.52 -28.66 -51.66
C GLU A 122 -69.39 -29.40 -50.31
N ALA A 123 -69.44 -30.74 -50.35
CA ALA A 123 -69.11 -31.63 -49.23
C ALA A 123 -67.58 -31.83 -49.07
N GLY A 124 -66.84 -30.75 -48.75
CA GLY A 124 -65.39 -30.87 -48.54
C GLY A 124 -64.61 -29.65 -48.04
N ASN A 125 -65.25 -28.50 -47.85
CA ASN A 125 -64.60 -27.19 -47.71
C ASN A 125 -63.58 -27.04 -46.56
N ASN A 126 -63.58 -27.91 -45.55
CA ASN A 126 -62.68 -27.80 -44.38
C ASN A 126 -61.47 -28.75 -44.46
N SER A 127 -61.35 -29.59 -45.50
CA SER A 127 -60.27 -30.59 -45.62
C SER A 127 -59.04 -30.01 -46.30
N VAL A 128 -58.02 -29.66 -45.51
CA VAL A 128 -56.73 -29.09 -45.95
C VAL A 128 -56.14 -29.85 -47.15
N GLY A 129 -56.16 -31.18 -47.11
CA GLY A 129 -55.63 -32.03 -48.19
C GLY A 129 -56.41 -31.96 -49.50
N LEU A 130 -57.75 -31.77 -49.44
CA LEU A 130 -58.57 -31.58 -50.64
C LEU A 130 -58.36 -30.18 -51.23
N VAL A 131 -58.32 -29.15 -50.37
CA VAL A 131 -58.12 -27.74 -50.76
C VAL A 131 -56.74 -27.55 -51.41
N ALA A 132 -55.69 -28.11 -50.81
CA ALA A 132 -54.33 -28.11 -51.37
C ALA A 132 -54.25 -28.86 -52.71
N ARG A 133 -54.87 -30.04 -52.81
CA ARG A 133 -54.92 -30.82 -54.07
C ARG A 133 -55.67 -30.08 -55.17
N GLN A 134 -56.79 -29.42 -54.85
CA GLN A 134 -57.55 -28.60 -55.79
C GLN A 134 -56.71 -27.40 -56.27
N SER A 135 -55.97 -26.76 -55.34
CA SER A 135 -55.08 -25.64 -55.65
C SER A 135 -53.97 -26.05 -56.61
N TRP A 136 -53.30 -27.18 -56.34
CA TRP A 136 -52.24 -27.70 -57.20
C TRP A 136 -52.72 -27.95 -58.63
N VAL A 137 -53.83 -28.68 -58.81
CA VAL A 137 -54.40 -29.02 -60.13
C VAL A 137 -54.82 -27.75 -60.89
N LEU A 138 -55.40 -26.77 -60.19
CA LEU A 138 -55.81 -25.50 -60.80
C LEU A 138 -54.60 -24.64 -61.21
N HIS A 139 -53.55 -24.60 -60.39
CA HIS A 139 -52.31 -23.88 -60.70
C HIS A 139 -51.56 -24.51 -61.88
N GLU A 140 -51.49 -25.85 -61.94
CA GLU A 140 -50.92 -26.59 -63.07
C GLU A 140 -51.67 -26.27 -64.39
N PHE A 141 -53.01 -26.21 -64.34
CA PHE A 141 -53.82 -25.87 -65.51
C PHE A 141 -53.67 -24.39 -65.92
N LEU A 142 -53.57 -23.47 -64.95
CA LEU A 142 -53.29 -22.06 -65.18
C LEU A 142 -51.91 -21.87 -65.82
N GLN A 143 -50.87 -22.53 -65.31
CA GLN A 143 -49.52 -22.50 -65.86
C GLN A 143 -49.49 -23.03 -67.31
N LYS A 144 -50.10 -24.19 -67.57
CA LYS A 144 -50.24 -24.75 -68.93
C LYS A 144 -51.00 -23.81 -69.89
N THR A 145 -51.99 -23.08 -69.38
CA THR A 145 -52.76 -22.10 -70.17
C THR A 145 -51.94 -20.84 -70.46
N LEU A 146 -51.22 -20.31 -69.47
CA LEU A 146 -50.33 -19.16 -69.62
C LEU A 146 -49.19 -19.44 -70.59
N LEU A 147 -48.55 -20.61 -70.50
CA LEU A 147 -47.49 -21.02 -71.44
C LEU A 147 -48.01 -21.07 -72.88
N ARG A 148 -49.18 -21.69 -73.13
CA ARG A 148 -49.82 -21.71 -74.45
C ARG A 148 -50.08 -20.29 -74.99
N ILE A 149 -50.58 -19.38 -74.15
CA ILE A 149 -50.86 -17.99 -74.55
C ILE A 149 -49.54 -17.24 -74.85
N LEU A 150 -48.48 -17.48 -74.07
CA LEU A 150 -47.16 -16.89 -74.31
C LEU A 150 -46.54 -17.40 -75.62
N ASP A 151 -46.69 -18.67 -75.96
CA ASP A 151 -46.19 -19.23 -77.22
C ASP A 151 -47.04 -18.76 -78.42
N GLU A 152 -48.37 -18.72 -78.30
CA GLU A 152 -49.25 -18.07 -79.28
C GLU A 152 -48.85 -16.59 -79.53
N LEU A 153 -48.42 -15.86 -78.49
CA LEU A 153 -47.95 -14.48 -78.63
C LEU A 153 -46.56 -14.39 -79.28
N LYS A 154 -45.66 -15.35 -79.03
CA LYS A 154 -44.36 -15.44 -79.74
C LYS A 154 -44.56 -15.68 -81.24
N ASP A 155 -45.45 -16.58 -81.61
CA ASP A 155 -45.67 -16.94 -83.03
C ASP A 155 -46.45 -15.86 -83.78
N LYS A 156 -47.44 -15.20 -83.15
CA LYS A 156 -48.05 -13.97 -83.70
C LYS A 156 -47.02 -12.85 -83.91
N LYS A 157 -45.98 -12.78 -83.06
CA LYS A 157 -44.87 -11.83 -83.21
C LYS A 157 -43.87 -12.20 -84.33
N LYS A 158 -43.90 -13.44 -84.83
CA LYS A 158 -43.19 -13.85 -86.07
C LYS A 158 -44.03 -13.56 -87.33
N GLN A 159 -45.34 -13.81 -87.28
CA GLN A 159 -46.23 -13.61 -88.43
C GLN A 159 -46.39 -12.15 -88.83
N HIS A 160 -46.24 -11.19 -87.91
CA HIS A 160 -46.40 -9.75 -88.18
C HIS A 160 -45.26 -9.12 -89.04
N VAL A 161 -44.38 -9.92 -89.64
CA VAL A 161 -43.31 -9.47 -90.56
C VAL A 161 -43.64 -9.75 -92.03
N THR A 162 -44.63 -10.61 -92.30
CA THR A 162 -45.03 -11.01 -93.65
C THR A 162 -46.56 -11.01 -93.78
N ASP A 163 -47.13 -9.86 -94.12
CA ASP A 163 -48.26 -9.69 -95.06
C ASP A 163 -48.76 -8.23 -95.03
N HIS A 164 -48.24 -7.41 -95.95
CA HIS A 164 -48.74 -6.06 -96.23
C HIS A 164 -48.89 -5.86 -97.73
N HIS A 165 -49.98 -6.39 -98.30
CA HIS A 165 -50.80 -5.84 -99.39
C HIS A 165 -51.67 -6.96 -99.99
N GLU A 166 -53.00 -6.81 -99.92
CA GLU A 166 -53.77 -6.60 -101.14
C GLU A 166 -55.20 -6.07 -100.89
N THR A 167 -55.82 -5.63 -101.99
CA THR A 167 -57.02 -4.78 -102.01
C THR A 167 -58.31 -5.59 -102.02
N SER A 168 -59.40 -5.07 -101.48
CA SER A 168 -60.76 -5.43 -101.93
C SER A 168 -61.75 -4.27 -101.74
N THR A 169 -62.58 -4.01 -102.75
CA THR A 169 -63.42 -2.80 -102.83
C THR A 169 -64.85 -3.12 -103.25
N CYS A 170 -65.81 -2.86 -102.36
CA CYS A 170 -67.25 -2.82 -102.58
C CYS A 170 -67.78 -1.66 -101.70
N LYS A 171 -68.50 -0.61 -102.14
CA LYS A 171 -69.68 -0.52 -103.03
C LYS A 171 -70.82 -1.42 -102.51
N SER A 172 -71.99 -0.91 -102.13
CA SER A 172 -72.87 -0.07 -102.96
C SER A 172 -73.64 1.03 -102.19
N ALA A 173 -74.25 1.92 -102.95
CA ALA A 173 -75.18 2.99 -102.54
C ALA A 173 -76.62 2.63 -103.04
N PRO A 174 -77.66 3.50 -103.05
CA PRO A 174 -77.72 4.90 -102.59
C PRO A 174 -78.97 5.30 -101.76
N ASN A 175 -78.97 6.54 -101.25
CA ASN A 175 -80.22 7.27 -100.96
C ASN A 175 -80.92 7.64 -102.27
N ILE A 176 -82.26 7.61 -102.28
CA ILE A 176 -83.07 8.22 -103.35
C ILE A 176 -84.00 9.26 -102.72
N SER A 177 -84.06 10.44 -103.33
CA SER A 177 -84.94 11.54 -102.94
C SER A 177 -85.78 12.00 -104.13
N HIS A 178 -87.11 11.89 -104.00
CA HIS A 178 -88.09 12.53 -104.87
C HIS A 178 -89.19 13.11 -103.96
N SER A 179 -89.49 14.42 -103.89
CA SER A 179 -89.58 15.53 -104.87
C SER A 179 -90.98 15.71 -105.46
N SER A 180 -91.69 16.76 -105.00
CA SER A 180 -92.95 17.29 -105.55
C SER A 180 -94.19 16.36 -105.42
N SER A 181 -95.43 16.86 -105.38
CA SER A 181 -95.92 18.14 -105.90
C SER A 181 -97.08 18.73 -105.08
N SER A 182 -97.16 20.06 -105.04
CA SER A 182 -98.28 20.81 -104.46
C SER A 182 -99.40 20.96 -105.49
N ARG A 183 -100.66 20.71 -105.09
CA ARG A 183 -101.85 21.19 -105.80
C ARG A 183 -102.89 21.69 -104.80
N LYS A 184 -103.48 22.85 -105.08
CA LYS A 184 -104.59 23.43 -104.34
C LYS A 184 -105.89 22.69 -104.67
N PRO A 185 -106.90 22.66 -103.78
CA PRO A 185 -108.27 22.38 -104.18
C PRO A 185 -108.76 23.45 -105.17
N MET A 186 -109.53 23.05 -106.17
CA MET A 186 -110.37 23.97 -106.95
C MET A 186 -111.83 23.77 -106.57
N SER A 187 -112.52 24.88 -106.33
CA SER A 187 -113.98 24.93 -106.29
C SER A 187 -114.56 24.91 -107.70
N PRO A 188 -115.65 24.18 -107.97
CA PRO A 188 -116.51 24.40 -109.11
C PRO A 188 -117.63 25.37 -108.74
N ASP A 189 -117.65 26.52 -109.38
CA ASP A 189 -118.81 27.42 -109.49
C ASP A 189 -119.30 27.38 -110.96
N GLY A 190 -120.55 27.76 -111.21
CA GLY A 190 -121.25 27.53 -112.48
C GLY A 190 -122.25 26.36 -112.36
N SER A 191 -123.57 26.53 -112.40
CA SER A 191 -124.41 27.45 -113.20
C SER A 191 -124.27 27.24 -114.70
N LEU A 192 -125.25 26.53 -115.29
CA LEU A 192 -125.53 26.57 -116.72
C LEU A 192 -127.04 26.36 -116.97
N TYR A 193 -127.64 27.32 -117.69
CA TYR A 193 -129.06 27.39 -118.03
C TYR A 193 -129.39 26.54 -119.27
N SER A 194 -130.56 25.90 -119.29
CA SER A 194 -131.41 25.67 -120.48
C SER A 194 -132.82 25.27 -119.98
N PHE A 195 -133.92 25.97 -120.29
CA PHE A 195 -134.64 26.01 -121.58
C PHE A 195 -134.89 24.58 -122.12
N MET A 196 -136.11 24.06 -122.32
CA MET A 196 -137.49 24.60 -122.41
C MET A 196 -138.49 23.65 -121.67
N SER A 197 -139.82 23.83 -121.60
CA SER A 197 -140.73 24.73 -122.34
C SER A 197 -141.92 25.24 -121.50
N LYS A 198 -142.51 26.35 -121.96
CA LYS A 198 -143.90 26.74 -121.67
C LYS A 198 -144.70 26.52 -122.95
N ASP A 199 -145.62 25.56 -122.96
CA ASP A 199 -146.58 25.42 -124.04
C ASP A 199 -148.02 25.59 -123.53
N MET A 200 -148.69 26.61 -124.04
CA MET A 200 -150.13 26.81 -123.88
C MET A 200 -150.82 26.10 -125.05
N CYS A 201 -151.35 24.90 -124.83
CA CYS A 201 -152.17 24.20 -125.82
C CYS A 201 -153.64 24.14 -125.39
N PHE A 202 -154.53 24.59 -126.28
CA PHE A 202 -155.97 24.49 -126.13
C PHE A 202 -156.49 23.17 -126.70
N LYS A 203 -157.37 22.47 -125.96
CA LYS A 203 -158.15 21.29 -126.40
C LYS A 203 -157.28 20.02 -126.58
N SER A 204 -157.82 18.80 -126.51
CA SER A 204 -159.22 18.38 -126.44
C SER A 204 -159.55 17.64 -125.13
N THR A 205 -160.81 17.67 -124.70
CA THR A 205 -161.37 16.59 -123.88
C THR A 205 -161.29 15.28 -124.68
N GLN A 206 -160.96 14.19 -124.00
CA GLN A 206 -160.78 12.89 -124.63
C GLN A 206 -162.14 12.33 -125.05
N THR A 207 -162.35 12.18 -126.37
CA THR A 207 -163.50 11.47 -126.93
C THR A 207 -163.32 9.96 -126.74
N VAL A 208 -164.39 9.18 -126.82
CA VAL A 208 -164.31 7.70 -126.71
C VAL A 208 -163.36 7.11 -127.76
N GLU A 209 -163.27 7.73 -128.94
CA GLU A 209 -162.38 7.37 -130.04
C GLU A 209 -160.90 7.70 -129.76
N THR A 210 -160.62 8.68 -128.90
CA THR A 210 -159.26 9.05 -128.47
C THR A 210 -158.89 8.49 -127.09
N ALA A 211 -159.80 7.75 -126.43
CA ALA A 211 -159.58 7.12 -125.12
C ALA A 211 -158.42 6.11 -125.11
N PHE A 212 -158.17 5.46 -126.25
CA PHE A 212 -157.19 4.38 -126.40
C PHE A 212 -155.90 4.82 -127.12
N LEU A 213 -155.77 6.10 -127.46
CA LEU A 213 -154.55 6.66 -128.05
C LEU A 213 -153.66 7.27 -126.95
N PRO A 214 -152.38 6.89 -126.84
CA PRO A 214 -151.47 7.44 -125.83
C PRO A 214 -151.22 8.94 -126.00
N CYS A 215 -151.19 9.71 -124.89
CA CYS A 215 -151.00 11.17 -124.90
C CYS A 215 -149.54 11.58 -124.58
N GLU A 216 -149.07 12.68 -125.17
CA GLU A 216 -147.65 13.06 -125.13
C GLU A 216 -147.08 13.23 -123.71
N SER A 217 -147.86 13.71 -122.75
CA SER A 217 -147.43 13.80 -121.33
C SER A 217 -147.00 12.43 -120.78
N CYS A 218 -147.70 11.35 -121.14
CA CYS A 218 -147.34 10.00 -120.73
C CYS A 218 -146.11 9.46 -121.50
N SER A 219 -145.87 9.94 -122.72
CA SER A 219 -144.67 9.63 -123.53
C SER A 219 -143.42 10.17 -122.83
N VAL A 220 -143.47 11.46 -122.46
CA VAL A 220 -142.42 12.14 -121.72
C VAL A 220 -142.16 11.47 -120.36
N ILE A 221 -143.20 11.09 -119.62
CA ILE A 221 -143.08 10.36 -118.35
C ILE A 221 -142.41 8.99 -118.57
N GLN A 222 -142.89 8.18 -119.52
CA GLN A 222 -142.32 6.86 -119.78
C GLN A 222 -140.85 6.93 -120.27
N ARG A 223 -140.52 7.88 -121.15
CA ARG A 223 -139.13 8.10 -121.61
C ARG A 223 -138.23 8.62 -120.48
N SER A 224 -138.76 9.44 -119.57
CA SER A 224 -138.06 9.84 -118.34
C SER A 224 -137.81 8.64 -117.42
N PHE A 225 -138.77 7.72 -117.30
CA PHE A 225 -138.67 6.52 -116.47
C PHE A 225 -137.68 5.49 -117.03
N LYS A 226 -137.62 5.30 -118.36
CA LYS A 226 -136.54 4.52 -119.01
C LYS A 226 -135.16 5.14 -118.72
N ARG A 227 -135.06 6.48 -118.64
CA ARG A 227 -133.81 7.20 -118.31
C ARG A 227 -133.42 7.07 -116.83
N SER A 228 -134.35 7.17 -115.87
CA SER A 228 -134.05 6.93 -114.45
C SER A 228 -133.62 5.49 -114.21
N ALA A 229 -134.29 4.53 -114.85
CA ALA A 229 -133.93 3.11 -114.85
C ALA A 229 -132.48 2.88 -115.31
N PHE A 230 -132.08 3.51 -116.42
CA PHE A 230 -130.70 3.44 -116.92
C PHE A 230 -129.68 4.13 -116.00
N ALA A 231 -130.04 5.25 -115.38
CA ALA A 231 -129.18 5.95 -114.42
C ALA A 231 -128.96 5.15 -113.13
N ILE A 232 -130.00 4.47 -112.62
CA ILE A 232 -129.92 3.55 -111.48
C ILE A 232 -129.03 2.36 -111.84
N PHE A 233 -129.26 1.70 -112.99
CA PHE A 233 -128.40 0.64 -113.49
C PHE A 233 -126.92 1.08 -113.59
N LYS A 234 -126.64 2.27 -114.15
CA LYS A 234 -125.28 2.81 -114.25
C LYS A 234 -124.67 3.17 -112.90
N THR A 235 -125.49 3.48 -111.90
CA THR A 235 -125.03 3.72 -110.52
C THR A 235 -124.67 2.39 -109.85
N CYS A 236 -125.53 1.37 -109.95
CA CYS A 236 -125.21 0.00 -109.51
C CYS A 236 -123.93 -0.52 -110.18
N GLN A 237 -123.80 -0.37 -111.50
CA GLN A 237 -122.61 -0.78 -112.26
C GLN A 237 -121.33 -0.09 -111.75
N LYS A 238 -121.38 1.22 -111.45
CA LYS A 238 -120.22 1.96 -110.89
C LYS A 238 -119.86 1.54 -109.47
N LEU A 239 -120.84 1.12 -108.68
CA LEU A 239 -120.68 0.63 -107.30
C LEU A 239 -120.42 -0.89 -107.23
N ASN A 240 -120.31 -1.57 -108.37
CA ASN A 240 -120.24 -3.04 -108.49
C ASN A 240 -121.42 -3.79 -107.83
N LEU A 241 -122.57 -3.14 -107.69
CA LEU A 241 -123.80 -3.72 -107.14
C LEU A 241 -124.60 -4.42 -108.24
N PRO A 242 -125.27 -5.54 -107.94
CA PRO A 242 -126.17 -6.20 -108.89
C PRO A 242 -127.39 -5.31 -109.17
N SER A 243 -127.79 -5.21 -110.44
CA SER A 243 -128.99 -4.49 -110.88
C SER A 243 -130.03 -5.45 -111.46
N ASN A 244 -131.26 -5.34 -110.98
CA ASN A 244 -132.41 -6.05 -111.51
C ASN A 244 -133.01 -5.33 -112.72
N VAL A 245 -132.99 -3.99 -112.72
CA VAL A 245 -133.46 -3.14 -113.82
C VAL A 245 -132.73 -3.45 -115.13
N ASN A 246 -131.44 -3.81 -115.06
CA ASN A 246 -130.64 -4.25 -116.20
C ASN A 246 -131.36 -5.32 -117.06
N LYS A 247 -132.08 -6.26 -116.43
CA LYS A 247 -132.84 -7.34 -117.11
C LYS A 247 -134.01 -6.82 -117.96
N LEU A 248 -134.44 -5.58 -117.75
CA LEU A 248 -135.51 -4.92 -118.49
C LEU A 248 -134.96 -4.03 -119.61
N ILE A 249 -133.82 -3.38 -119.37
CA ILE A 249 -133.10 -2.49 -120.30
C ILE A 249 -132.54 -3.25 -121.51
N ILE A 250 -132.14 -4.51 -121.35
CA ILE A 250 -131.44 -5.30 -122.38
C ILE A 250 -132.33 -5.69 -123.60
N LYS A 251 -133.64 -5.41 -123.60
CA LYS A 251 -134.53 -5.66 -124.75
C LYS A 251 -134.32 -4.62 -125.88
N PRO A 252 -133.79 -4.98 -127.07
CA PRO A 252 -133.38 -3.99 -128.08
C PRO A 252 -134.51 -3.38 -128.93
N GLU A 253 -135.72 -3.95 -128.89
CA GLU A 253 -136.76 -3.71 -129.93
C GLU A 253 -137.81 -2.65 -129.55
N ILE A 254 -137.66 -1.98 -128.39
CA ILE A 254 -138.68 -1.09 -127.79
C ILE A 254 -138.03 0.20 -127.25
N ASP A 255 -137.21 0.88 -128.06
CA ASP A 255 -136.60 2.15 -127.65
C ASP A 255 -137.66 3.28 -127.62
N ASP A 256 -138.35 3.48 -128.74
CA ASP A 256 -139.44 4.47 -128.90
C ASP A 256 -140.87 3.89 -128.79
N SER A 257 -141.02 2.59 -128.58
CA SER A 257 -142.34 1.99 -128.33
C SER A 257 -142.78 2.15 -126.87
N TRP A 258 -144.10 2.26 -126.70
CA TRP A 258 -144.80 2.50 -125.44
C TRP A 258 -144.73 1.30 -124.50
N MET A 259 -144.45 1.55 -123.23
CA MET A 259 -144.54 0.54 -122.19
C MET A 259 -146.00 0.29 -121.83
N SER A 260 -146.38 -0.97 -121.69
CA SER A 260 -147.64 -1.34 -121.05
C SER A 260 -147.69 -0.91 -119.58
N PHE A 261 -148.88 -0.90 -118.98
CA PHE A 261 -149.05 -0.70 -117.53
C PHE A 261 -148.19 -1.69 -116.73
N ASN A 262 -148.25 -2.98 -117.08
CA ASN A 262 -147.49 -4.05 -116.41
C ASN A 262 -145.98 -3.85 -116.51
N GLU A 263 -145.46 -3.40 -117.66
CA GLU A 263 -144.04 -3.08 -117.82
C GLU A 263 -143.65 -1.85 -117.00
N THR A 264 -144.49 -0.81 -116.97
CA THR A 264 -144.25 0.39 -116.16
C THR A 264 -144.19 0.04 -114.67
N THR A 265 -145.14 -0.75 -114.16
CA THR A 265 -145.14 -1.25 -112.77
C THR A 265 -143.90 -2.09 -112.48
N LYS A 266 -143.49 -2.97 -113.40
CA LYS A 266 -142.28 -3.80 -113.25
C LYS A 266 -141.00 -2.97 -113.25
N TYR A 267 -140.92 -1.96 -114.12
CA TYR A 267 -139.80 -1.01 -114.14
C TYR A 267 -139.71 -0.22 -112.83
N SER A 268 -140.83 0.13 -112.17
CA SER A 268 -140.79 0.72 -110.81
C SER A 268 -140.22 -0.28 -109.82
N TYR A 269 -140.85 -1.46 -109.69
CA TYR A 269 -140.53 -2.42 -108.64
C TYR A 269 -139.08 -2.91 -108.67
N GLU A 270 -138.46 -3.03 -109.85
CA GLU A 270 -137.04 -3.35 -109.95
C GLU A 270 -136.12 -2.12 -109.73
N GLN A 271 -136.55 -0.89 -110.06
CA GLN A 271 -135.82 0.35 -109.70
C GLN A 271 -135.81 0.56 -108.19
N ASP A 272 -136.94 0.37 -107.53
CA ASP A 272 -137.11 0.53 -106.08
C ASP A 272 -136.25 -0.47 -105.30
N LYS A 273 -136.09 -1.71 -105.79
CA LYS A 273 -135.13 -2.69 -105.27
C LYS A 273 -133.68 -2.26 -105.44
N ASP A 274 -133.30 -1.82 -106.64
CA ASP A 274 -131.92 -1.46 -106.94
C ASP A 274 -131.50 -0.22 -106.12
N LEU A 275 -132.40 0.76 -105.96
CA LEU A 275 -132.25 1.87 -105.00
C LEU A 275 -132.13 1.35 -103.56
N GLY A 276 -132.97 0.41 -103.14
CA GLY A 276 -132.89 -0.23 -101.82
C GLY A 276 -131.63 -1.09 -101.58
N VAL A 277 -130.86 -1.43 -102.62
CA VAL A 277 -129.50 -2.00 -102.50
C VAL A 277 -128.47 -0.88 -102.37
N ILE A 278 -128.57 0.19 -103.17
CA ILE A 278 -127.70 1.37 -103.09
C ILE A 278 -127.78 2.02 -101.70
N CYS A 279 -128.98 2.25 -101.14
CA CYS A 279 -129.15 2.88 -99.83
C CYS A 279 -128.44 2.10 -98.71
N ARG A 280 -128.60 0.76 -98.64
CA ARG A 280 -127.91 -0.07 -97.65
C ARG A 280 -126.40 -0.09 -97.80
N GLN A 281 -125.89 0.02 -99.04
CA GLN A 281 -124.44 0.17 -99.27
C GLN A 281 -123.93 1.53 -98.78
N ILE A 282 -124.70 2.61 -98.97
CA ILE A 282 -124.39 3.94 -98.45
C ILE A 282 -124.43 3.94 -96.92
N GLU A 283 -125.46 3.36 -96.30
CA GLU A 283 -125.59 3.21 -94.85
C GLU A 283 -124.37 2.47 -94.25
N THR A 284 -123.92 1.39 -94.89
CA THR A 284 -122.74 0.62 -94.47
C THR A 284 -121.45 1.43 -94.58
N LEU A 285 -121.24 2.14 -95.70
CA LEU A 285 -120.08 3.02 -95.86
C LEU A 285 -120.09 4.20 -94.87
N VAL A 286 -121.27 4.69 -94.48
CA VAL A 286 -121.41 5.72 -93.43
C VAL A 286 -121.05 5.16 -92.06
N THR A 287 -121.52 3.96 -91.67
CA THR A 287 -121.17 3.38 -90.37
C THR A 287 -119.69 2.98 -90.27
N GLU A 288 -119.09 2.48 -91.36
CA GLU A 288 -117.63 2.28 -91.47
C GLU A 288 -116.86 3.60 -91.35
N THR A 289 -117.33 4.67 -92.00
CA THR A 289 -116.71 6.00 -91.92
C THR A 289 -116.77 6.58 -90.51
N GLU A 290 -117.89 6.44 -89.80
CA GLU A 290 -117.98 6.88 -88.40
C GLU A 290 -117.13 6.01 -87.46
N HIS A 291 -117.06 4.69 -87.67
CA HIS A 291 -116.13 3.84 -86.92
C HIS A 291 -114.69 4.33 -87.07
N LEU A 292 -114.21 4.50 -88.30
CA LEU A 292 -112.85 4.97 -88.59
C LEU A 292 -112.57 6.36 -87.99
N LYS A 293 -113.55 7.29 -88.00
CA LYS A 293 -113.43 8.58 -87.30
C LYS A 293 -113.25 8.40 -85.79
N THR A 294 -114.00 7.50 -85.14
CA THR A 294 -113.84 7.25 -83.71
C THR A 294 -112.49 6.61 -83.37
N GLU A 295 -112.02 5.67 -84.19
CA GLU A 295 -110.71 5.04 -84.02
C GLU A 295 -109.56 6.04 -84.22
N MET A 296 -109.65 6.89 -85.25
CA MET A 296 -108.71 8.01 -85.45
C MET A 296 -108.68 8.95 -84.25
N ALA A 297 -109.84 9.34 -83.70
CA ALA A 297 -109.90 10.23 -82.54
C ALA A 297 -109.30 9.59 -81.26
N LEU A 298 -109.49 8.27 -81.07
CA LEU A 298 -108.85 7.53 -79.98
C LEU A 298 -107.32 7.45 -80.15
N MET A 299 -106.85 7.19 -81.37
CA MET A 299 -105.42 7.15 -81.69
C MET A 299 -104.76 8.53 -81.60
N GLU A 300 -105.43 9.60 -82.00
CA GLU A 300 -104.96 10.97 -81.82
C GLU A 300 -104.85 11.34 -80.33
N LYS A 301 -105.85 10.97 -79.51
CA LYS A 301 -105.82 11.14 -78.05
C LYS A 301 -104.68 10.33 -77.41
N LYS A 302 -104.43 9.11 -77.88
CA LYS A 302 -103.30 8.27 -77.43
C LYS A 302 -101.95 8.90 -77.80
N ASN A 303 -101.79 9.40 -79.02
CA ASN A 303 -100.57 10.07 -79.48
C ASN A 303 -100.29 11.34 -78.67
N LYS A 304 -101.29 12.20 -78.43
CA LYS A 304 -101.17 13.37 -77.55
C LYS A 304 -100.76 13.01 -76.12
N SER A 305 -101.25 11.88 -75.59
CA SER A 305 -100.85 11.38 -74.27
C SER A 305 -99.38 10.91 -74.26
N LEU A 306 -98.94 10.18 -75.28
CA LEU A 306 -97.54 9.73 -75.43
C LEU A 306 -96.58 10.91 -75.63
N GLU A 307 -96.95 11.89 -76.45
CA GLU A 307 -96.16 13.12 -76.68
C GLU A 307 -95.99 13.93 -75.39
N ASN A 308 -97.05 14.04 -74.58
CA ASN A 308 -96.97 14.67 -73.25
C ASN A 308 -96.09 13.87 -72.29
N HIS A 309 -96.15 12.54 -72.32
CA HIS A 309 -95.25 11.68 -71.53
C HIS A 309 -93.79 11.84 -71.95
N GLN A 310 -93.50 11.89 -73.25
CA GLN A 310 -92.15 12.13 -73.79
C GLN A 310 -91.63 13.50 -73.31
N LYS A 311 -92.40 14.58 -73.48
CA LYS A 311 -92.00 15.92 -73.00
C LYS A 311 -91.79 15.97 -71.48
N ALA A 312 -92.48 15.12 -70.72
CA ALA A 312 -92.28 14.99 -69.28
C ALA A 312 -91.02 14.19 -68.91
N THR A 313 -90.67 13.12 -69.63
CA THR A 313 -89.43 12.37 -69.40
C THR A 313 -88.20 13.13 -69.88
N GLU A 314 -88.28 13.84 -71.00
CA GLU A 314 -87.23 14.74 -71.50
C GLU A 314 -86.91 15.85 -70.50
N LYS A 315 -87.93 16.49 -69.90
CA LYS A 315 -87.75 17.49 -68.83
C LYS A 315 -87.07 16.90 -67.59
N LYS A 316 -87.48 15.72 -67.14
CA LYS A 316 -86.84 15.02 -66.01
C LYS A 316 -85.37 14.73 -66.31
N LEU A 317 -85.08 14.14 -67.48
CA LEU A 317 -83.73 13.82 -67.94
C LEU A 317 -82.84 15.06 -68.09
N ALA A 318 -83.41 16.21 -68.49
CA ALA A 318 -82.69 17.48 -68.51
C ALA A 318 -82.31 17.94 -67.10
N SER A 319 -83.26 17.95 -66.16
CA SER A 319 -82.99 18.33 -64.75
C SER A 319 -82.01 17.37 -64.05
N GLU A 320 -82.05 16.08 -64.36
CA GLU A 320 -81.13 15.08 -63.83
C GLU A 320 -79.71 15.24 -64.38
N LYS A 321 -79.57 15.61 -65.66
CA LYS A 321 -78.26 15.96 -66.24
C LYS A 321 -77.68 17.21 -65.58
N GLU A 322 -78.49 18.22 -65.28
CA GLU A 322 -78.05 19.44 -64.61
C GLU A 322 -77.58 19.16 -63.18
N THR A 323 -78.36 18.43 -62.37
CA THR A 323 -77.95 18.06 -61.00
C THR A 323 -76.71 17.16 -60.98
N ASN A 324 -76.58 16.23 -61.94
CA ASN A 324 -75.40 15.38 -62.08
C ASN A 324 -74.15 16.20 -62.45
N VAL A 325 -74.25 17.18 -63.35
CA VAL A 325 -73.14 18.11 -63.66
C VAL A 325 -72.74 18.95 -62.43
N VAL A 326 -73.70 19.39 -61.61
CA VAL A 326 -73.40 20.09 -60.35
C VAL A 326 -72.70 19.15 -59.35
N LEU A 327 -73.20 17.93 -59.17
CA LEU A 327 -72.61 16.95 -58.26
C LEU A 327 -71.21 16.52 -58.69
N GLN A 328 -70.99 16.31 -59.99
CA GLN A 328 -69.68 16.00 -60.57
C GLN A 328 -68.67 17.13 -60.30
N LYS A 329 -69.08 18.40 -60.43
CA LYS A 329 -68.24 19.56 -60.07
C LYS A 329 -67.92 19.58 -58.57
N GLN A 330 -68.91 19.35 -57.70
CA GLN A 330 -68.68 19.26 -56.24
C GLN A 330 -67.70 18.14 -55.88
N HIS A 331 -67.84 16.96 -56.49
CA HIS A 331 -66.92 15.84 -56.29
C HIS A 331 -65.50 16.18 -56.79
N GLN A 332 -65.39 16.86 -57.94
CA GLN A 332 -64.10 17.29 -58.47
C GLN A 332 -63.41 18.34 -57.58
N THR A 333 -64.16 19.25 -56.94
CA THR A 333 -63.62 20.19 -55.95
C THR A 333 -63.14 19.46 -54.70
N LYS A 334 -63.97 18.59 -54.10
CA LYS A 334 -63.61 17.79 -52.93
C LYS A 334 -62.37 16.92 -53.15
N LEU A 335 -62.21 16.35 -54.34
CA LEU A 335 -61.01 15.59 -54.70
C LEU A 335 -59.75 16.49 -54.71
N LYS A 336 -59.83 17.71 -55.25
CA LYS A 336 -58.71 18.67 -55.19
C LYS A 336 -58.34 19.04 -53.76
N GLU A 337 -59.34 19.35 -52.93
CA GLU A 337 -59.15 19.66 -51.50
C GLU A 337 -58.40 18.52 -50.78
N ILE A 338 -58.82 17.26 -51.00
CA ILE A 338 -58.16 16.06 -50.46
C ILE A 338 -56.73 15.89 -51.01
N TYR A 339 -56.47 16.18 -52.28
CA TYR A 339 -55.10 16.12 -52.84
C TYR A 339 -54.20 17.22 -52.25
N ASP A 340 -54.70 18.43 -52.05
CA ASP A 340 -53.96 19.53 -51.45
C ASP A 340 -53.69 19.28 -49.95
N GLU A 341 -54.65 18.72 -49.21
CA GLU A 341 -54.46 18.27 -47.83
C GLU A 341 -53.44 17.13 -47.73
N LYS A 342 -53.53 16.13 -48.61
CA LYS A 342 -52.53 15.06 -48.71
C LYS A 342 -51.13 15.63 -48.98
N GLY A 343 -51.00 16.64 -49.85
CA GLY A 343 -49.75 17.33 -50.11
C GLY A 343 -49.18 18.05 -48.88
N LYS A 344 -50.03 18.79 -48.15
CA LYS A 344 -49.67 19.46 -46.88
C LYS A 344 -49.21 18.44 -45.83
N LEU A 345 -49.95 17.34 -45.65
CA LEU A 345 -49.61 16.28 -44.70
C LEU A 345 -48.31 15.56 -45.08
N GLN A 346 -48.09 15.26 -46.36
CA GLN A 346 -46.81 14.69 -46.83
C GLN A 346 -45.63 15.63 -46.59
N PHE A 347 -45.80 16.95 -46.77
CA PHE A 347 -44.78 17.93 -46.43
C PHE A 347 -44.50 17.99 -44.91
N GLN A 348 -45.55 17.96 -44.08
CA GLN A 348 -45.41 17.91 -42.63
C GLN A 348 -44.70 16.63 -42.16
N ILE A 349 -45.08 15.45 -42.67
CA ILE A 349 -44.44 14.17 -42.39
C ILE A 349 -42.94 14.23 -42.76
N LYS A 350 -42.60 14.78 -43.93
CA LYS A 350 -41.19 14.95 -44.35
C LYS A 350 -40.42 15.92 -43.44
N SER A 351 -41.05 17.03 -43.03
CA SER A 351 -40.45 18.00 -42.10
C SER A 351 -40.17 17.38 -40.73
N ILE A 352 -41.15 16.67 -40.17
CA ILE A 352 -41.03 15.95 -38.89
C ILE A 352 -39.99 14.83 -39.00
N GLY A 353 -39.94 14.10 -40.11
CA GLY A 353 -38.89 13.09 -40.36
C GLY A 353 -37.48 13.67 -40.34
N ASN A 354 -37.27 14.83 -40.99
CA ASN A 354 -35.98 15.54 -40.96
C ASN A 354 -35.62 16.01 -39.54
N GLN A 355 -36.59 16.52 -38.78
CA GLN A 355 -36.40 16.92 -37.38
C GLN A 355 -36.06 15.72 -36.48
N LEU A 356 -36.74 14.59 -36.66
CA LEU A 356 -36.48 13.35 -35.93
C LEU A 356 -35.07 12.80 -36.21
N GLU A 357 -34.60 12.78 -37.46
CA GLU A 357 -33.24 12.32 -37.74
C GLU A 357 -32.18 13.31 -37.23
N THR A 358 -32.46 14.62 -37.24
CA THR A 358 -31.61 15.63 -36.58
C THR A 358 -31.52 15.39 -35.07
N CYS A 359 -32.65 15.10 -34.41
CA CYS A 359 -32.68 14.75 -32.98
C CYS A 359 -31.97 13.41 -32.69
N ARG A 360 -32.13 12.39 -33.54
CA ARG A 360 -31.40 11.11 -33.43
C ARG A 360 -29.90 11.32 -33.51
N GLU A 361 -29.44 12.12 -34.46
CA GLU A 361 -28.01 12.38 -34.66
C GLU A 361 -27.41 13.22 -33.51
N ASN A 362 -28.17 14.16 -32.96
CA ASN A 362 -27.75 14.86 -31.74
C ASN A 362 -27.76 13.92 -30.51
N LEU A 363 -28.72 13.01 -30.40
CA LEU A 363 -28.74 11.99 -29.34
C LEU A 363 -27.56 11.00 -29.45
N ARG A 364 -27.14 10.60 -30.67
CA ARG A 364 -25.92 9.80 -30.89
C ARG A 364 -24.67 10.54 -30.38
N LYS A 365 -24.56 11.84 -30.65
CA LYS A 365 -23.46 12.68 -30.16
C LYS A 365 -23.45 12.76 -28.64
N GLU A 366 -24.59 13.02 -28.00
CA GLU A 366 -24.67 13.05 -26.53
C GLU A 366 -24.41 11.68 -25.88
N GLN A 367 -24.85 10.59 -26.51
CA GLN A 367 -24.50 9.23 -26.07
C GLN A 367 -22.99 8.97 -26.16
N LYS A 368 -22.33 9.43 -27.23
CA LYS A 368 -20.87 9.34 -27.36
C LYS A 368 -20.17 10.23 -26.32
N ASN A 369 -20.55 11.50 -26.18
CA ASN A 369 -20.03 12.42 -25.16
C ASN A 369 -20.13 11.77 -23.76
N ALA A 370 -21.26 11.16 -23.43
CA ALA A 370 -21.47 10.47 -22.16
C ALA A 370 -20.65 9.17 -21.99
N GLN A 371 -20.22 8.51 -23.07
CA GLN A 371 -19.24 7.41 -23.02
C GLN A 371 -17.82 7.95 -22.83
N ASP A 372 -17.43 8.98 -23.58
CA ASP A 372 -16.12 9.62 -23.48
C ASP A 372 -15.91 10.22 -22.06
N PHE A 373 -16.92 10.88 -21.49
CA PHE A 373 -16.90 11.35 -20.10
C PHE A 373 -16.82 10.21 -19.07
N LYS A 374 -17.42 9.04 -19.32
CA LYS A 374 -17.27 7.87 -18.44
C LYS A 374 -15.85 7.31 -18.49
N LEU A 375 -15.22 7.27 -19.67
CA LEU A 375 -13.83 6.85 -19.84
C LEU A 375 -12.87 7.81 -19.13
N VAL A 376 -13.00 9.12 -19.35
CA VAL A 376 -12.20 10.15 -18.67
C VAL A 376 -12.41 10.10 -17.16
N LYS A 377 -13.64 9.91 -16.67
CA LYS A 377 -13.90 9.72 -15.23
C LYS A 377 -13.17 8.48 -14.69
N ALA A 378 -13.20 7.35 -15.40
CA ALA A 378 -12.52 6.14 -14.98
C ALA A 378 -10.99 6.33 -14.90
N GLN A 379 -10.41 6.97 -15.92
CA GLN A 379 -8.99 7.36 -15.96
C GLN A 379 -8.62 8.25 -14.77
N LEU A 380 -9.35 9.34 -14.54
CA LEU A 380 -9.11 10.25 -13.41
C LEU A 380 -9.26 9.56 -12.05
N THR A 381 -10.21 8.64 -11.88
CA THR A 381 -10.31 7.87 -10.62
C THR A 381 -9.16 6.89 -10.41
N GLU A 382 -8.54 6.40 -11.49
CA GLU A 382 -7.40 5.49 -11.44
C GLU A 382 -6.07 6.25 -11.22
N GLU A 383 -5.93 7.44 -11.82
CA GLU A 383 -4.85 8.39 -11.52
C GLU A 383 -4.91 8.86 -10.07
N LEU A 384 -6.11 9.16 -9.55
CA LEU A 384 -6.30 9.55 -8.15
C LEU A 384 -5.88 8.43 -7.18
N LYS A 385 -6.20 7.15 -7.46
CA LYS A 385 -5.70 6.02 -6.64
C LYS A 385 -4.17 6.00 -6.60
N LYS A 386 -3.54 6.03 -7.77
CA LYS A 386 -2.07 5.99 -7.90
C LYS A 386 -1.40 7.17 -7.22
N MET A 387 -2.03 8.35 -7.27
CA MET A 387 -1.60 9.51 -6.51
C MET A 387 -1.77 9.33 -5.00
N THR A 388 -2.87 8.73 -4.52
CA THR A 388 -3.04 8.44 -3.09
C THR A 388 -2.06 7.37 -2.58
N GLU A 389 -1.83 6.32 -3.35
CA GLU A 389 -0.83 5.27 -3.08
C GLU A 389 0.58 5.91 -3.01
N ALA A 390 0.97 6.70 -4.02
CA ALA A 390 2.26 7.39 -4.02
C ALA A 390 2.40 8.46 -2.91
N THR A 391 1.30 9.05 -2.40
CA THR A 391 1.37 9.90 -1.21
C THR A 391 1.52 9.09 0.08
N GLN A 392 0.89 7.91 0.19
CA GLN A 392 1.06 7.03 1.35
C GLN A 392 2.49 6.47 1.40
N ASP A 393 3.01 5.94 0.28
CA ASP A 393 4.40 5.50 0.16
C ASP A 393 5.36 6.59 0.63
N ARG A 394 5.15 7.82 0.17
CA ARG A 394 5.97 8.99 0.55
C ARG A 394 5.85 9.33 2.03
N GLU A 395 4.69 9.14 2.65
CA GLU A 395 4.49 9.35 4.09
C GLU A 395 5.18 8.25 4.92
N GLU A 396 5.08 6.99 4.52
CA GLU A 396 5.84 5.87 5.12
C GLU A 396 7.36 6.06 4.97
N PHE A 397 7.84 6.50 3.79
CA PHE A 397 9.25 6.86 3.58
C PHE A 397 9.67 8.06 4.45
N GLN A 398 8.81 9.05 4.64
CA GLN A 398 9.09 10.23 5.48
C GLN A 398 9.15 9.87 6.97
N GLU A 399 8.25 9.02 7.47
CA GLU A 399 8.33 8.47 8.82
C GLU A 399 9.63 7.69 9.03
N LYS A 400 10.00 6.83 8.08
CA LYS A 400 11.26 6.07 8.12
C LYS A 400 12.50 6.97 8.08
N MET A 401 12.46 8.06 7.30
CA MET A 401 13.49 9.12 7.30
C MET A 401 13.60 9.80 8.67
N ASN A 402 12.47 10.07 9.33
CA ASN A 402 12.45 10.70 10.65
C ASN A 402 12.93 9.74 11.76
N GLN A 403 12.58 8.45 11.69
CA GLN A 403 13.13 7.42 12.58
C GLN A 403 14.65 7.28 12.43
N LEU A 404 15.15 7.20 11.18
CA LEU A 404 16.59 7.13 10.91
C LEU A 404 17.33 8.39 11.37
N ARG A 405 16.73 9.58 11.23
CA ARG A 405 17.27 10.83 11.81
C ARG A 405 17.35 10.76 13.33
N LEU A 406 16.29 10.31 14.00
CA LEU A 406 16.26 10.19 15.46
C LEU A 406 17.32 9.20 15.98
N GLN A 407 17.46 8.04 15.33
CA GLN A 407 18.51 7.07 15.63
C GLN A 407 19.91 7.65 15.41
N ASN A 408 20.11 8.45 14.35
CA ASN A 408 21.40 9.06 14.06
C ASN A 408 21.74 10.18 15.08
N THR A 409 20.76 10.98 15.52
CA THR A 409 20.96 11.93 16.63
C THR A 409 21.26 11.22 17.94
N GLU A 410 20.53 10.16 18.29
CA GLU A 410 20.76 9.38 19.51
C GLU A 410 22.14 8.69 19.50
N CYS A 411 22.56 8.18 18.34
CA CYS A 411 23.89 7.59 18.15
C CYS A 411 25.00 8.65 18.25
N SER A 412 24.79 9.84 17.67
CA SER A 412 25.71 10.98 17.80
C SER A 412 25.82 11.48 19.23
N GLU A 413 24.72 11.52 19.99
CA GLU A 413 24.70 11.89 21.41
C GLU A 413 25.45 10.85 22.25
N LYS A 414 25.19 9.55 22.05
CA LYS A 414 25.92 8.46 22.70
C LYS A 414 27.42 8.48 22.38
N LEU A 415 27.80 8.79 21.14
CA LEU A 415 29.20 8.93 20.73
C LEU A 415 29.86 10.15 21.37
N ALA A 416 29.13 11.27 21.49
CA ALA A 416 29.60 12.46 22.21
C ALA A 416 29.73 12.20 23.72
N GLU A 417 28.82 11.44 24.33
CA GLU A 417 28.90 11.02 25.74
C GLU A 417 30.14 10.12 25.97
N SER A 418 30.30 9.09 25.14
CA SER A 418 31.46 8.19 25.20
C SER A 418 32.78 8.95 24.95
N ALA A 419 32.80 9.97 24.09
CA ALA A 419 33.96 10.85 23.90
C ALA A 419 34.29 11.69 25.15
N LYS A 420 33.29 12.16 25.91
CA LYS A 420 33.52 12.81 27.23
C LYS A 420 34.07 11.81 28.23
N GLU A 421 33.52 10.60 28.32
CA GLU A 421 34.02 9.54 29.21
C GLU A 421 35.45 9.12 28.87
N LEU A 422 35.77 9.02 27.57
CA LEU A 422 37.13 8.77 27.09
C LEU A 422 38.08 9.93 27.45
N ALA A 423 37.65 11.18 27.32
CA ALA A 423 38.44 12.34 27.73
C ALA A 423 38.67 12.35 29.26
N LEU A 424 37.65 12.01 30.06
CA LEU A 424 37.74 11.91 31.53
C LEU A 424 38.65 10.76 31.97
N THR A 425 38.57 9.60 31.31
CA THR A 425 39.46 8.46 31.60
C THR A 425 40.89 8.74 31.14
N GLN A 426 41.11 9.34 29.97
CA GLN A 426 42.44 9.82 29.57
C GLN A 426 43.01 10.86 30.54
N ALA A 427 42.18 11.77 31.08
CA ALA A 427 42.62 12.73 32.10
C ALA A 427 43.00 12.04 33.41
N LYS A 428 42.22 11.04 33.86
CA LYS A 428 42.57 10.18 35.00
C LYS A 428 43.88 9.43 34.76
N CYS A 429 44.06 8.78 33.60
CA CYS A 429 45.30 8.09 33.24
C CYS A 429 46.50 9.03 33.20
N LYS A 430 46.37 10.24 32.62
CA LYS A 430 47.43 11.26 32.64
C LYS A 430 47.76 11.75 34.05
N SER A 431 46.78 11.81 34.95
CA SER A 431 47.00 12.13 36.37
C SER A 431 47.72 10.99 37.11
N ILE A 432 47.30 9.75 36.87
CA ILE A 432 47.93 8.54 37.42
C ILE A 432 49.37 8.40 36.91
N LEU A 433 49.63 8.64 35.63
CA LEU A 433 50.98 8.63 35.05
C LEU A 433 51.89 9.67 35.71
N LYS A 434 51.44 10.91 35.86
CA LYS A 434 52.19 11.95 36.60
C LYS A 434 52.40 11.59 38.07
N HIS A 435 51.45 10.89 38.70
CA HIS A 435 51.62 10.38 40.05
C HIS A 435 52.65 9.25 40.12
N SER A 436 52.62 8.28 39.19
CA SER A 436 53.63 7.22 39.12
C SER A 436 55.02 7.76 38.75
N GLU A 437 55.13 8.75 37.86
CA GLU A 437 56.38 9.47 37.58
C GLU A 437 56.91 10.17 38.85
N SER A 438 56.03 10.79 39.63
CA SER A 438 56.41 11.43 40.90
C SER A 438 56.74 10.43 42.01
N MET A 439 56.15 9.23 42.01
CA MET A 439 56.49 8.17 42.96
C MET A 439 57.78 7.46 42.56
N GLN A 440 58.00 7.21 41.26
CA GLN A 440 59.24 6.69 40.73
C GLN A 440 60.41 7.62 41.09
N LYS A 441 60.32 8.93 40.79
CA LYS A 441 61.36 9.91 41.17
C LYS A 441 61.67 9.95 42.68
N LYS A 442 60.68 9.67 43.53
CA LYS A 442 60.91 9.52 44.98
C LYS A 442 61.62 8.21 45.30
N GLN A 443 61.26 7.13 44.64
CA GLN A 443 61.91 5.83 44.80
C GLN A 443 63.35 5.86 44.26
N ASP A 444 63.61 6.49 43.12
CA ASP A 444 64.93 6.71 42.54
C ASP A 444 65.81 7.52 43.51
N SER A 445 65.29 8.63 44.06
CA SER A 445 66.02 9.46 45.05
C SER A 445 66.21 8.76 46.40
N LEU A 446 65.32 7.84 46.78
CA LEU A 446 65.52 6.98 47.96
C LEU A 446 66.56 5.88 47.69
N LEU A 447 66.62 5.33 46.48
CA LEU A 447 67.67 4.40 46.06
C LEU A 447 69.03 5.10 46.04
N GLU A 448 69.13 6.29 45.44
CA GLU A 448 70.33 7.13 45.47
C GLU A 448 70.80 7.41 46.92
N ARG A 449 69.88 7.68 47.86
CA ARG A 449 70.25 7.85 49.27
C ARG A 449 70.63 6.52 49.96
N VAL A 450 70.08 5.38 49.53
CA VAL A 450 70.51 4.05 50.01
C VAL A 450 71.89 3.68 49.45
N GLU A 451 72.20 4.05 48.21
CA GLU A 451 73.51 3.89 47.58
C GLU A 451 74.55 4.75 48.33
N GLN A 452 74.27 6.04 48.57
CA GLN A 452 75.11 6.90 49.43
C GLN A 452 75.28 6.33 50.84
N LEU A 453 74.20 5.83 51.48
CA LEU A 453 74.31 5.17 52.78
C LEU A 453 75.14 3.88 52.71
N SER A 454 75.16 3.16 51.58
CA SER A 454 76.01 1.98 51.40
C SER A 454 77.49 2.36 51.21
N GLU A 455 77.77 3.48 50.54
CA GLU A 455 79.13 4.05 50.41
C GLU A 455 79.63 4.62 51.74
N GLU A 456 78.77 5.30 52.51
CA GLU A 456 79.03 5.71 53.91
C GLU A 456 79.31 4.48 54.80
N ASN A 457 78.56 3.38 54.67
CA ASN A 457 78.82 2.16 55.43
C ASN A 457 80.07 1.42 54.97
N LEU A 458 80.39 1.38 53.67
CA LEU A 458 81.61 0.77 53.15
C LEU A 458 82.83 1.52 53.65
N THR A 459 82.87 2.85 53.50
CA THR A 459 84.00 3.68 53.99
C THR A 459 84.17 3.62 55.51
N LEU A 460 83.09 3.46 56.29
CA LEU A 460 83.17 3.17 57.71
C LEU A 460 83.65 1.73 58.01
N HIS A 461 83.33 0.75 57.16
CA HIS A 461 83.77 -0.63 57.31
C HIS A 461 85.25 -0.79 56.93
N ASP A 462 85.72 -0.08 55.91
CA ASP A 462 87.14 0.02 55.54
C ASP A 462 87.93 0.68 56.68
N GLN A 463 87.45 1.80 57.24
CA GLN A 463 88.06 2.41 58.43
C GLN A 463 88.08 1.48 59.66
N LEU A 464 87.07 0.62 59.81
CA LEU A 464 87.07 -0.41 60.86
C LEU A 464 88.02 -1.58 60.55
N ALA A 465 88.34 -1.83 59.28
CA ALA A 465 89.36 -2.80 58.89
C ALA A 465 90.76 -2.23 59.12
N ASP A 466 91.04 -1.00 58.67
CA ASP A 466 92.29 -0.27 58.96
C ASP A 466 92.57 -0.25 60.47
N LEU A 467 91.56 0.08 61.29
CA LEU A 467 91.66 0.08 62.76
C LEU A 467 91.79 -1.31 63.38
N GLN A 468 91.33 -2.37 62.71
CA GLN A 468 91.50 -3.76 63.17
C GLN A 468 92.90 -4.28 62.82
N ASP A 469 93.43 -3.97 61.64
CA ASP A 469 94.81 -4.25 61.26
C ASP A 469 95.79 -3.50 62.18
N ASP A 470 95.50 -2.24 62.54
CA ASP A 470 96.22 -1.48 63.57
C ASP A 470 96.17 -2.19 64.95
N ILE A 471 95.01 -2.75 65.34
CA ILE A 471 94.87 -3.50 66.60
C ILE A 471 95.71 -4.77 66.56
N ASP A 472 95.66 -5.54 65.46
CA ASP A 472 96.37 -6.80 65.33
C ASP A 472 97.89 -6.60 65.21
N GLU A 473 98.37 -5.56 64.51
CA GLU A 473 99.77 -5.12 64.57
C GLU A 473 100.21 -4.75 66.00
N ASN A 474 99.34 -4.09 66.78
CA ASN A 474 99.65 -3.73 68.17
C ASN A 474 99.58 -4.94 69.11
N LEU A 475 98.76 -5.96 68.81
CA LEU A 475 98.76 -7.24 69.52
C LEU A 475 100.04 -8.04 69.22
N GLU A 476 100.51 -8.11 67.97
CA GLU A 476 101.80 -8.75 67.66
C GLU A 476 102.96 -8.07 68.39
N LYS A 477 103.04 -6.72 68.35
CA LYS A 477 104.05 -5.94 69.10
C LYS A 477 103.97 -6.17 70.61
N TYR A 478 102.76 -6.27 71.18
CA TYR A 478 102.57 -6.62 72.58
C TYR A 478 103.08 -8.03 72.89
N ASP A 479 102.82 -8.98 72.01
CA ASP A 479 103.22 -10.38 72.17
C ASP A 479 104.75 -10.57 72.00
N GLU A 480 105.40 -9.78 71.16
CA GLU A 480 106.87 -9.65 71.10
C GLU A 480 107.47 -9.09 72.40
N LEU A 481 106.95 -7.96 72.88
CA LEU A 481 107.37 -7.37 74.17
C LEU A 481 107.11 -8.32 75.35
N LEU A 482 106.08 -9.15 75.28
CA LEU A 482 105.77 -10.17 76.29
C LEU A 482 106.76 -11.35 76.23
N LYS A 483 107.17 -11.79 75.02
CA LYS A 483 108.25 -12.77 74.83
C LYS A 483 109.60 -12.23 75.34
N GLU A 484 109.94 -10.98 75.03
CA GLU A 484 111.15 -10.31 75.52
C GLU A 484 111.14 -10.19 77.04
N LYS A 485 110.03 -9.75 77.64
CA LYS A 485 109.82 -9.72 79.10
C LYS A 485 110.03 -11.10 79.73
N ILE A 486 109.50 -12.17 79.14
CA ILE A 486 109.70 -13.54 79.65
C ILE A 486 111.17 -13.94 79.58
N HIS A 487 111.87 -13.64 78.47
CA HIS A 487 113.30 -13.90 78.32
C HIS A 487 114.13 -13.13 79.37
N LEU A 488 113.86 -11.85 79.58
CA LEU A 488 114.52 -11.02 80.59
C LEU A 488 114.22 -11.50 82.01
N GLN A 489 113.00 -11.95 82.32
CA GLN A 489 112.67 -12.56 83.62
C GLN A 489 113.34 -13.92 83.83
N GLN A 490 113.63 -14.68 82.77
CA GLN A 490 114.41 -15.92 82.85
C GLN A 490 115.90 -15.63 83.08
N GLN A 491 116.48 -14.65 82.38
CA GLN A 491 117.86 -14.19 82.63
C GLN A 491 118.04 -13.63 84.04
N LEU A 492 117.08 -12.82 84.53
CA LEU A 492 117.10 -12.30 85.90
C LEU A 492 117.16 -13.44 86.91
N LYS A 493 116.26 -14.43 86.81
CA LYS A 493 116.24 -15.60 87.71
C LYS A 493 117.51 -16.45 87.65
N TYR A 494 118.15 -16.53 86.48
CA TYR A 494 119.41 -17.25 86.31
C TYR A 494 120.54 -16.55 87.08
N GLU A 495 120.68 -15.22 86.95
CA GLU A 495 121.66 -14.45 87.71
C GLU A 495 121.32 -14.37 89.20
N GLU A 496 120.05 -14.27 89.60
CA GLU A 496 119.60 -14.40 91.00
C GLU A 496 120.04 -15.72 91.62
N SER A 497 119.81 -16.85 90.94
CA SER A 497 120.21 -18.18 91.43
C SER A 497 121.73 -18.34 91.54
N LYS A 498 122.48 -17.70 90.63
CA LYS A 498 123.96 -17.69 90.60
C LYS A 498 124.53 -16.78 91.69
N GLN A 499 123.90 -15.64 91.96
CA GLN A 499 124.24 -14.75 93.07
C GLN A 499 123.94 -15.40 94.43
N GLN A 500 122.84 -16.15 94.55
CA GLN A 500 122.53 -16.92 95.75
C GLN A 500 123.59 -18.00 96.02
N HIS A 501 123.98 -18.78 95.00
CA HIS A 501 125.05 -19.79 95.14
C HIS A 501 126.37 -19.18 95.64
N ALA A 502 126.83 -18.09 95.02
CA ALA A 502 128.05 -17.40 95.42
C ALA A 502 127.95 -16.81 96.85
N MET A 503 126.75 -16.45 97.30
CA MET A 503 126.50 -15.95 98.64
C MET A 503 126.48 -17.08 99.69
N ASP A 504 125.98 -18.26 99.34
CA ASP A 504 126.06 -19.44 100.21
C ASP A 504 127.50 -19.97 100.32
N GLU A 505 128.27 -19.99 99.23
CA GLU A 505 129.72 -20.27 99.25
C GLU A 505 130.49 -19.26 100.11
N LYS A 506 130.16 -17.96 100.01
CA LYS A 506 130.74 -16.93 100.89
C LYS A 506 130.42 -17.21 102.36
N ASN A 507 129.16 -17.51 102.68
CA ASN A 507 128.72 -17.77 104.04
C ASN A 507 129.41 -19.00 104.66
N GLU A 508 129.63 -20.06 103.89
CA GLU A 508 130.37 -21.24 104.37
C GLU A 508 131.86 -20.93 104.61
N ASN A 509 132.50 -20.18 103.70
CA ASN A 509 133.87 -19.72 103.90
C ASN A 509 134.03 -18.82 105.14
N GLU A 510 133.04 -17.98 105.47
CA GLU A 510 133.05 -17.16 106.69
C GLU A 510 132.90 -18.00 107.98
N LYS A 511 132.13 -19.10 107.96
CA LYS A 511 132.08 -20.09 109.07
C LYS A 511 133.44 -20.77 109.27
N LEU A 512 134.07 -21.22 108.19
CA LEU A 512 135.39 -21.86 108.24
C LEU A 512 136.47 -20.88 108.75
N LEU A 513 136.46 -19.63 108.27
CA LEU A 513 137.37 -18.57 108.74
C LEU A 513 137.19 -18.25 110.23
N THR A 514 135.95 -18.22 110.73
CA THR A 514 135.69 -17.96 112.16
C THR A 514 136.09 -19.14 113.05
N ALA A 515 135.90 -20.39 112.61
CA ALA A 515 136.39 -21.58 113.30
C ALA A 515 137.93 -21.68 113.34
N VAL A 516 138.63 -21.26 112.28
CA VAL A 516 140.11 -21.19 112.27
C VAL A 516 140.61 -20.07 113.19
N ARG A 517 139.95 -18.89 113.20
CA ARG A 517 140.31 -17.77 114.08
C ARG A 517 140.20 -18.12 115.56
N SER A 518 139.09 -18.73 115.99
CA SER A 518 138.91 -19.11 117.40
C SER A 518 139.97 -20.11 117.88
N ARG A 519 140.37 -21.07 117.02
CA ARG A 519 141.45 -22.02 117.34
C ARG A 519 142.83 -21.34 117.44
N VAL A 520 143.09 -20.30 116.65
CA VAL A 520 144.32 -19.49 116.74
C VAL A 520 144.32 -18.62 118.01
N GLU A 521 143.18 -18.05 118.40
CA GLU A 521 143.03 -17.33 119.68
C GLU A 521 143.21 -18.22 120.91
N GLU A 522 142.82 -19.49 120.81
CA GLU A 522 143.02 -20.50 121.86
C GLU A 522 144.51 -20.82 122.04
N ILE A 523 145.21 -21.18 120.96
CA ILE A 523 146.65 -21.49 120.96
C ILE A 523 147.48 -20.27 121.43
N THR A 524 147.12 -19.05 121.01
CA THR A 524 147.83 -17.84 121.45
C THR A 524 147.57 -17.46 122.92
N LYS A 525 146.43 -17.86 123.50
CA LYS A 525 146.19 -17.76 124.97
C LYS A 525 147.05 -18.75 125.76
N GLU A 526 147.25 -19.97 125.26
CA GLU A 526 148.16 -20.93 125.89
C GLU A 526 149.62 -20.46 125.84
N LEU A 527 150.07 -19.95 124.70
CA LEU A 527 151.43 -19.43 124.50
C LEU A 527 151.78 -18.27 125.45
N LYS A 528 150.85 -17.35 125.72
CA LYS A 528 151.08 -16.27 126.70
C LYS A 528 151.22 -16.79 128.13
N LYS A 529 150.39 -17.76 128.53
CA LYS A 529 150.44 -18.36 129.87
C LYS A 529 151.75 -19.11 130.15
N THR A 530 152.45 -19.62 129.14
CA THR A 530 153.81 -20.16 129.32
C THR A 530 154.86 -19.06 129.39
N GLN A 531 154.83 -18.07 128.50
CA GLN A 531 155.79 -16.95 128.51
C GLN A 531 155.76 -16.13 129.81
N GLU A 532 154.57 -15.79 130.32
CA GLU A 532 154.41 -15.05 131.59
C GLU A 532 155.01 -15.83 132.78
N ARG A 533 155.00 -17.17 132.70
CA ARG A 533 155.58 -18.08 133.70
C ARG A 533 157.11 -18.08 133.68
N GLU A 534 157.71 -17.97 132.50
CA GLU A 534 159.18 -17.90 132.34
C GLU A 534 159.73 -16.55 132.79
N VAL A 535 159.06 -15.44 132.46
CA VAL A 535 159.53 -14.07 132.83
C VAL A 535 159.58 -13.88 134.34
N LEU A 536 158.58 -14.38 135.07
CA LEU A 536 158.52 -14.29 136.54
C LEU A 536 159.61 -15.09 137.26
N LEU A 537 160.21 -16.10 136.61
CA LEU A 537 161.27 -16.93 137.20
C LEU A 537 162.67 -16.29 137.17
N VAL A 538 162.84 -15.13 136.51
CA VAL A 538 164.18 -14.58 136.20
C VAL A 538 164.50 -13.26 136.93
N GLN A 539 163.51 -12.44 137.29
CA GLN A 539 163.76 -11.04 137.67
C GLN A 539 163.92 -10.74 139.17
N TYR A 540 163.52 -11.63 140.10
CA TYR A 540 163.53 -11.34 141.54
C TYR A 540 164.05 -12.53 142.39
N PRO A 541 165.38 -12.67 142.57
CA PRO A 541 165.96 -13.80 143.31
C PRO A 541 165.70 -13.79 144.83
N ASP A 542 165.65 -12.61 145.45
CA ASP A 542 165.63 -12.44 146.91
C ASP A 542 164.22 -12.30 147.52
N LEU A 543 163.16 -12.51 146.71
CA LEU A 543 161.76 -12.42 147.13
C LEU A 543 161.01 -13.75 146.97
N ASN A 544 161.38 -14.74 147.78
CA ASN A 544 160.41 -15.29 148.74
C ASN A 544 161.01 -16.28 149.74
N GLY A 545 160.86 -15.94 151.02
CA GLY A 545 160.87 -16.91 152.13
C GLY A 545 159.58 -17.73 152.20
N PRO A 546 159.46 -18.66 153.17
CA PRO A 546 158.86 -19.96 152.89
C PRO A 546 157.53 -20.24 153.61
N VAL A 547 156.67 -21.03 152.97
CA VAL A 547 155.48 -21.65 153.59
C VAL A 547 155.36 -23.09 153.10
N LEU A 548 155.03 -24.01 154.01
CA LEU A 548 154.85 -25.44 153.76
C LEU A 548 153.40 -25.74 153.34
N ASP A 549 153.21 -26.84 152.62
CA ASP A 549 152.32 -27.91 153.11
C ASP A 549 152.94 -29.26 152.73
N ASP A 550 152.38 -30.37 153.20
CA ASP A 550 153.13 -31.62 153.44
C ASP A 550 153.91 -32.13 152.22
N ASN A 551 155.21 -31.86 152.29
CA ASN A 551 156.25 -32.87 152.23
C ASN A 551 155.87 -34.13 151.44
N LEU A 552 156.53 -34.31 150.30
CA LEU A 552 156.92 -35.65 149.88
C LEU A 552 158.11 -36.15 150.75
N TYR A 553 157.89 -36.10 152.07
CA TYR A 553 158.71 -36.64 153.15
C TYR A 553 157.82 -37.30 154.22
N SER A 554 157.21 -38.42 153.85
CA SER A 554 156.26 -39.26 154.61
C SER A 554 156.78 -39.82 155.95
N GLY A 555 158.08 -39.75 156.25
CA GLY A 555 158.67 -40.36 157.44
C GLY A 555 158.98 -41.86 157.30
N HIS A 556 158.65 -42.47 156.15
CA HIS A 556 159.34 -43.69 155.70
C HIS A 556 160.67 -43.26 155.10
N LEU A 557 161.68 -43.12 155.97
CA LEU A 557 162.99 -42.50 155.72
C LEU A 557 163.55 -42.76 154.31
N GLU A 558 163.41 -43.98 153.80
CA GLU A 558 163.89 -44.48 152.50
C GLU A 558 163.15 -43.89 151.28
N LYS A 559 161.81 -43.87 151.28
CA LYS A 559 160.99 -43.37 150.15
C LYS A 559 161.25 -41.89 149.90
N ASP A 560 161.43 -41.19 151.00
CA ASP A 560 161.55 -39.75 151.05
C ASP A 560 162.99 -39.31 150.82
N MET A 561 163.97 -40.09 151.32
CA MET A 561 165.34 -40.08 150.81
C MET A 561 165.38 -40.30 149.29
N ALA A 562 164.50 -41.11 148.69
CA ALA A 562 164.45 -41.27 147.24
C ALA A 562 163.86 -40.05 146.50
N LEU A 563 163.01 -39.25 147.15
CA LEU A 563 162.53 -37.95 146.64
C LEU A 563 163.56 -36.84 146.83
N GLN A 564 164.25 -36.82 147.97
CA GLN A 564 165.39 -35.93 148.21
C GLN A 564 166.59 -36.31 147.34
N LEU A 565 166.80 -37.60 147.04
CA LEU A 565 167.73 -38.08 146.01
C LEU A 565 167.24 -37.72 144.62
N LYS A 566 165.95 -37.76 144.28
CA LYS A 566 165.48 -37.22 142.99
C LYS A 566 165.71 -35.72 142.87
N SER A 567 165.46 -34.95 143.93
CA SER A 567 165.72 -33.51 143.94
C SER A 567 167.23 -33.21 143.89
N ASN A 568 168.06 -33.99 144.59
CA ASN A 568 169.51 -33.89 144.52
C ASN A 568 170.08 -34.44 143.20
N ILE A 569 169.48 -35.45 142.57
CA ILE A 569 169.84 -35.95 141.23
C ILE A 569 169.44 -34.91 140.19
N VAL A 570 168.28 -34.27 140.28
CA VAL A 570 167.93 -33.15 139.38
C VAL A 570 168.80 -31.93 139.65
N ARG A 571 169.18 -31.66 140.90
CA ARG A 571 170.14 -30.59 141.24
C ARG A 571 171.55 -30.91 140.77
N ILE A 572 171.97 -32.18 140.82
CA ILE A 572 173.22 -32.68 140.26
C ILE A 572 173.13 -32.62 138.73
N GLU A 573 172.09 -33.15 138.08
CA GLU A 573 171.84 -33.02 136.63
C GLU A 573 171.75 -31.56 136.16
N LEU A 574 171.30 -30.63 137.00
CA LEU A 574 171.20 -29.20 136.66
C LEU A 574 172.51 -28.46 136.97
N LEU A 575 173.28 -28.89 137.97
CA LEU A 575 174.69 -28.50 138.16
C LEU A 575 175.63 -29.20 137.17
N GLU A 576 175.25 -30.34 136.60
CA GLU A 576 175.95 -31.10 135.57
C GLU A 576 175.53 -30.64 134.19
N LYS A 577 174.29 -30.20 133.97
CA LYS A 577 173.92 -29.38 132.81
C LYS A 577 174.51 -28.00 132.91
N GLN A 578 174.64 -27.40 134.09
CA GLN A 578 175.41 -26.16 134.23
C GLN A 578 176.89 -26.44 134.05
N ASN A 579 177.46 -27.55 134.51
CA ASN A 579 178.86 -27.91 134.22
C ASN A 579 179.07 -28.45 132.78
N LEU A 580 178.05 -28.94 132.08
CA LEU A 580 178.10 -29.43 130.70
C LEU A 580 177.83 -28.29 129.72
N VAL A 581 176.90 -27.38 130.03
CA VAL A 581 176.74 -26.11 129.30
C VAL A 581 177.90 -25.18 129.62
N LEU A 582 178.44 -25.13 130.86
CA LEU A 582 179.73 -24.48 131.13
C LEU A 582 180.88 -25.22 130.44
N ARG A 583 180.85 -26.55 130.25
CA ARG A 583 181.80 -27.21 129.34
C ARG A 583 181.59 -26.82 127.89
N ASN A 584 180.36 -26.56 127.43
CA ASN A 584 180.06 -26.14 126.05
C ASN A 584 180.21 -24.61 125.82
N THR A 585 180.23 -23.79 126.88
CA THR A 585 180.65 -22.38 126.82
C THR A 585 182.12 -22.20 127.19
N LEU A 586 182.76 -23.16 127.88
CA LEU A 586 184.23 -23.31 127.86
C LEU A 586 184.66 -23.80 126.47
N GLU A 587 184.00 -24.78 125.85
CA GLU A 587 184.22 -25.16 124.43
C GLU A 587 184.00 -23.99 123.44
N LYS A 588 183.43 -22.86 123.91
CA LYS A 588 183.29 -21.60 123.16
C LYS A 588 184.03 -20.38 123.78
N ILE A 589 184.79 -20.55 124.87
CA ILE A 589 185.53 -19.46 125.55
C ILE A 589 186.94 -19.90 126.02
N CYS A 590 187.12 -21.14 126.51
CA CYS A 590 188.41 -21.70 126.94
C CYS A 590 188.58 -23.20 126.65
N VAL A 591 189.62 -23.68 125.97
CA VAL A 591 190.70 -23.07 125.16
C VAL A 591 191.23 -24.23 124.30
N ASP A 592 191.59 -24.01 123.04
CA ASP A 592 192.74 -24.71 122.44
C ASP A 592 193.38 -23.85 121.33
N PRO A 593 194.73 -23.85 121.18
CA PRO A 593 195.57 -23.20 122.19
C PRO A 593 196.58 -22.18 121.63
N LEU A 594 197.31 -21.53 122.56
CA LEU A 594 198.37 -20.52 122.40
C LEU A 594 197.94 -19.12 121.90
N ILE A 595 197.87 -18.16 122.84
CA ILE A 595 198.76 -16.99 122.97
C ILE A 595 198.26 -16.20 124.21
N LEU A 596 199.03 -16.08 125.30
CA LEU A 596 200.22 -15.22 125.53
C LEU A 596 199.86 -13.71 125.44
N GLN A 597 200.17 -12.87 126.43
CA GLN A 597 201.49 -12.52 126.98
C GLN A 597 202.38 -11.79 125.97
N THR A 598 202.90 -10.64 126.39
CA THR A 598 203.95 -9.81 125.75
C THR A 598 203.54 -8.97 124.53
N VAL A 599 203.92 -7.70 124.62
CA VAL A 599 204.22 -6.84 123.47
C VAL A 599 205.48 -7.38 122.76
N ALA A 600 205.32 -7.81 121.52
CA ALA A 600 206.42 -8.08 120.57
C ALA A 600 205.94 -7.69 119.15
N LYS A 601 205.84 -6.40 118.80
CA LYS A 601 206.95 -5.52 118.36
C LYS A 601 207.89 -6.19 117.34
N LEU A 602 208.09 -5.51 116.21
CA LEU A 602 209.30 -5.54 115.37
C LEU A 602 209.64 -6.92 114.75
N GLN A 603 209.97 -7.07 113.47
CA GLN A 603 210.02 -6.19 112.31
C GLN A 603 210.27 -7.11 111.08
N PRO A 604 210.33 -6.59 109.84
CA PRO A 604 209.19 -6.40 108.97
C PRO A 604 209.26 -7.37 107.75
N ILE A 605 208.57 -7.07 106.64
CA ILE A 605 209.17 -6.99 105.28
C ILE A 605 210.29 -8.05 105.03
N PRO A 606 209.99 -9.18 104.36
CA PRO A 606 209.86 -9.16 102.88
C PRO A 606 208.39 -9.18 102.40
N LEU A 607 207.90 -8.35 101.47
CA LEU A 607 208.43 -7.95 100.14
C LEU A 607 208.37 -9.11 99.13
N TRP A 608 207.73 -9.00 97.95
CA TRP A 608 207.12 -7.87 97.23
C TRP A 608 205.95 -8.47 96.38
N ASN A 609 204.96 -7.77 95.81
CA ASN A 609 204.64 -6.35 95.70
C ASN A 609 203.16 -6.22 95.19
N ILE A 610 202.68 -4.98 94.96
CA ILE A 610 201.85 -4.53 93.81
C ILE A 610 200.77 -5.50 93.25
N GLU A 611 199.48 -5.17 93.16
CA GLU A 611 198.90 -3.83 92.95
C GLU A 611 197.44 -3.65 93.43
N LYS A 612 197.09 -2.38 93.69
CA LYS A 612 195.74 -1.79 93.86
C LYS A 612 194.80 -2.55 94.82
N PHE A 613 194.69 -2.10 96.07
CA PHE A 613 193.94 -0.88 96.48
C PHE A 613 192.55 -0.83 95.81
N ALA A 614 191.45 -0.91 96.54
CA ALA A 614 191.00 0.06 97.55
C ALA A 614 190.78 1.46 96.95
N SER A 615 189.51 1.78 96.75
CA SER A 615 189.02 3.16 96.73
C SER A 615 187.59 3.17 97.24
N ASN A 616 187.40 3.87 98.36
CA ASN A 616 186.29 4.75 98.70
C ASN A 616 184.85 4.24 98.42
N GLY A 617 183.95 4.17 99.38
CA GLY A 617 183.89 4.92 100.64
C GLY A 617 182.67 5.84 100.63
N GLU A 618 182.26 6.32 101.80
CA GLU A 618 181.03 7.11 102.00
C GLU A 618 179.76 6.29 101.65
N GLY A 619 178.57 6.53 102.19
CA GLY A 619 178.14 7.62 103.06
C GLY A 619 176.99 8.39 102.39
N SER A 620 176.08 8.91 103.22
CA SER A 620 175.25 10.07 102.90
C SER A 620 174.10 9.94 101.86
N TYR A 621 172.88 9.84 102.41
CA TYR A 621 171.71 10.66 102.06
C TYR A 621 170.96 10.57 100.70
N ASN A 622 169.63 10.74 100.85
CA ASN A 622 168.71 11.57 100.03
C ASN A 622 168.03 11.04 98.74
N LYS A 623 166.68 10.99 98.82
CA LYS A 623 165.70 11.69 97.93
C LYS A 623 165.51 11.13 96.48
N GLN A 624 164.39 11.36 95.78
CA GLN A 624 163.08 11.97 96.09
C GLN A 624 162.01 11.48 95.06
N GLN A 625 160.76 11.25 95.51
CA GLN A 625 159.50 11.59 94.77
C GLN A 625 159.19 10.84 93.44
N TYR A 626 157.98 10.89 92.84
CA TYR A 626 156.66 11.54 93.12
C TYR A 626 155.52 10.53 92.73
N ILE A 627 154.33 10.46 93.35
CA ILE A 627 153.09 11.31 93.21
C ILE A 627 152.47 11.20 91.78
N GLN A 628 151.15 11.14 91.51
CA GLN A 628 149.95 11.86 92.03
C GLN A 628 148.65 10.98 91.91
N GLN A 629 147.70 10.94 92.89
CA GLN A 629 146.32 11.53 92.89
C GLN A 629 145.25 10.92 91.91
N SER A 630 143.91 11.07 92.04
CA SER A 630 142.99 11.74 93.02
C SER A 630 141.50 11.29 92.88
N ARG A 631 140.69 11.39 93.96
CA ARG A 631 139.35 12.07 94.15
C ARG A 631 138.26 12.05 93.03
N GLU A 632 136.92 12.16 93.25
CA GLU A 632 136.00 12.18 94.43
C GLU A 632 134.48 12.09 94.02
N LYS A 633 133.61 11.60 94.93
CA LYS A 633 132.22 12.06 95.31
C LYS A 633 130.97 12.14 94.38
N TYR A 634 129.81 11.70 94.97
CA TYR A 634 128.44 12.31 94.99
C TYR A 634 127.60 12.35 93.68
N SER A 635 126.24 12.52 93.63
CA SER A 635 125.08 12.30 94.55
C SER A 635 123.72 12.56 93.81
N HIS A 636 122.57 12.27 94.46
CA HIS A 636 121.21 12.88 94.33
C HIS A 636 120.18 12.53 93.19
N MET A 637 118.94 12.19 93.64
CA MET A 637 117.59 12.75 93.26
C MET A 637 116.94 12.52 91.85
N ILE A 638 115.61 12.67 91.62
CA ILE A 638 114.35 12.45 92.40
C ILE A 638 113.08 12.54 91.46
N ASN A 639 111.89 12.09 91.91
CA ASN A 639 110.46 12.31 91.51
C ASN A 639 109.98 12.79 90.10
N LYS A 640 108.82 12.26 89.63
CA LYS A 640 107.46 12.92 89.51
C LYS A 640 106.47 12.04 88.66
N GLU A 641 105.12 12.02 88.75
CA GLU A 641 104.00 12.95 89.13
C GLU A 641 103.56 13.88 87.94
N GLU A 642 102.28 14.22 87.60
CA GLU A 642 100.89 14.07 88.13
C GLU A 642 99.78 14.00 87.00
N ASP A 643 98.51 13.63 87.35
CA ASP A 643 97.17 14.11 86.83
C ASP A 643 96.12 13.10 86.26
N GLU A 644 94.96 13.57 85.69
CA GLU A 644 93.61 13.13 86.16
C GLU A 644 92.37 13.40 85.19
N ARG A 645 91.13 12.93 85.56
CA ARG A 645 89.73 13.42 85.21
C ARG A 645 88.95 12.87 83.96
N SER A 646 87.61 13.07 83.77
CA SER A 646 86.36 12.88 84.60
C SER A 646 85.07 13.48 83.93
N ILE A 647 83.83 13.18 84.44
CA ILE A 647 82.48 13.87 84.28
C ILE A 647 81.32 13.12 83.53
N ALA A 648 80.04 13.46 83.84
CA ALA A 648 78.86 12.57 84.01
C ALA A 648 77.42 13.22 84.00
N LYS A 649 76.34 12.39 84.06
CA LYS A 649 74.88 12.61 84.46
C LYS A 649 73.87 13.37 83.52
N ALA A 650 72.52 13.44 83.71
CA ALA A 650 71.40 12.47 84.03
C ALA A 650 69.95 13.12 84.21
N LEU A 651 68.83 12.32 84.12
CA LEU A 651 67.47 12.38 84.80
C LEU A 651 66.11 12.90 84.15
N TYR A 652 65.03 12.05 84.28
CA TYR A 652 63.56 12.26 84.66
C TYR A 652 62.48 12.97 83.74
N GLU A 653 61.11 12.85 83.88
CA GLU A 653 60.11 11.82 84.36
C GLU A 653 58.59 12.27 84.14
N VAL A 654 57.55 11.44 84.45
CA VAL A 654 56.05 11.70 84.65
C VAL A 654 55.11 11.79 83.39
N GLY A 655 53.78 11.42 83.35
CA GLY A 655 52.84 10.60 84.19
C GLY A 655 51.29 10.86 84.02
N MET A 656 50.40 9.86 84.30
CA MET A 656 48.89 9.89 84.53
C MET A 656 47.89 10.16 83.35
N SER A 657 46.53 9.93 83.31
CA SER A 657 45.47 9.06 83.96
C SER A 657 44.02 9.43 83.42
N ASP A 658 42.86 8.70 83.44
CA ASP A 658 42.44 7.26 83.38
C ASP A 658 40.88 7.09 82.98
N PRO A 659 39.91 6.24 83.48
CA PRO A 659 38.90 5.54 82.58
C PRO A 659 37.37 5.41 83.00
N THR A 660 36.60 4.49 82.33
CA THR A 660 35.26 3.82 82.61
C THR A 660 34.00 4.27 81.79
N SER A 661 32.91 3.49 81.55
CA SER A 661 32.39 2.18 82.08
C SER A 661 31.58 1.29 81.04
N LYS A 662 30.85 0.24 81.47
CA LYS A 662 30.23 -0.89 80.67
C LYS A 662 28.98 -1.51 81.41
N SER A 663 28.12 -2.47 80.97
CA SER A 663 27.93 -3.35 79.76
C SER A 663 26.59 -4.18 79.75
N THR A 664 26.07 -4.54 78.55
CA THR A 664 25.32 -5.77 78.12
C THR A 664 23.92 -6.24 78.62
N GLY A 665 23.04 -6.66 77.67
CA GLY A 665 22.04 -7.77 77.79
C GLY A 665 20.56 -7.44 77.40
N LYS A 666 19.60 -8.38 77.24
CA LYS A 666 19.48 -9.63 76.42
C LYS A 666 18.04 -10.22 76.54
N ASN A 667 17.39 -10.69 75.45
CA ASN A 667 16.23 -11.65 75.42
C ASN A 667 14.84 -11.17 76.01
N LYS A 668 13.64 -11.76 75.77
CA LYS A 668 13.08 -12.82 74.85
C LYS A 668 11.52 -12.86 74.85
N HIS A 669 10.89 -13.32 73.74
CA HIS A 669 9.58 -14.05 73.61
C HIS A 669 8.24 -13.41 74.13
N ALA A 670 7.00 -13.86 73.76
CA ALA A 670 6.43 -14.51 72.55
C ALA A 670 4.87 -14.63 72.64
N ALA A 671 4.21 -15.01 71.51
CA ALA A 671 2.84 -15.59 71.39
C ALA A 671 1.61 -14.65 71.59
N ALA A 672 0.41 -14.87 70.99
CA ALA A 672 -0.08 -15.92 70.06
C ALA A 672 -1.25 -15.47 69.13
N ARG A 673 -1.41 -16.17 67.98
CA ARG A 673 -2.62 -16.63 67.22
C ARG A 673 -3.91 -15.74 67.11
N CYS A 674 -4.71 -15.79 66.03
CA CYS A 674 -4.76 -16.67 64.83
C CYS A 674 -5.57 -16.06 63.66
N GLN A 675 -5.23 -16.42 62.41
CA GLN A 675 -6.09 -16.49 61.19
C GLN A 675 -6.73 -15.18 60.64
N SER A 676 -6.92 -14.96 59.32
CA SER A 676 -6.58 -15.76 58.12
C SER A 676 -6.37 -14.91 56.85
N SER A 677 -5.40 -15.32 56.01
CA SER A 677 -5.29 -15.13 54.54
C SER A 677 -5.39 -13.73 53.89
N ASP A 678 -4.20 -13.20 53.57
CA ASP A 678 -3.80 -12.45 52.35
C ASP A 678 -4.39 -12.99 51.01
N PRO A 679 -4.16 -12.33 49.83
CA PRO A 679 -3.48 -11.05 49.54
C PRO A 679 -4.41 -10.05 48.76
N ASN A 680 -4.03 -8.86 48.29
CA ASN A 680 -2.73 -8.39 47.80
C ASN A 680 -2.51 -6.86 47.88
N LYS A 681 -1.24 -6.44 47.67
CA LYS A 681 -0.72 -5.08 47.85
C LYS A 681 -1.04 -4.12 46.70
N SER A 682 -1.28 -2.85 47.03
CA SER A 682 -0.59 -1.71 46.39
C SER A 682 -0.70 -0.43 47.24
N GLN A 683 0.31 0.44 47.16
CA GLN A 683 0.51 1.57 48.07
C GLN A 683 -0.24 2.83 47.61
N GLN A 684 -0.92 3.54 48.53
CA GLN A 684 -0.53 4.89 49.00
C GLN A 684 -1.65 5.57 49.83
N SER A 685 -1.34 5.82 51.10
CA SER A 685 -1.91 6.94 51.87
C SER A 685 -1.15 8.24 51.48
N GLN A 686 -1.59 9.47 51.76
CA GLN A 686 -2.41 9.90 52.90
C GLN A 686 -3.08 11.29 52.69
N GLN A 687 -4.33 11.43 53.14
CA GLN A 687 -4.99 12.64 53.69
C GLN A 687 -5.05 13.98 52.89
N LEU A 688 -6.15 14.18 52.16
CA LEU A 688 -7.31 15.08 52.46
C LEU A 688 -7.23 16.01 53.71
N PRO A 689 -8.03 17.12 53.83
CA PRO A 689 -8.94 17.85 52.89
C PRO A 689 -8.73 19.42 53.03
N PRO A 690 -9.73 20.37 52.99
CA PRO A 690 -11.08 20.45 52.41
C PRO A 690 -11.45 21.75 51.60
N THR A 691 -12.50 21.65 50.78
CA THR A 691 -13.60 22.64 50.49
C THR A 691 -13.39 24.14 50.11
N THR A 692 -14.16 24.53 49.07
CA THR A 692 -15.02 25.75 48.89
C THR A 692 -14.49 27.13 48.41
N ARG A 693 -15.09 27.56 47.26
CA ARG A 693 -15.73 28.85 46.90
C ARG A 693 -14.97 30.20 46.80
N SER A 694 -15.28 30.86 45.67
CA SER A 694 -15.60 32.31 45.46
C SER A 694 -14.53 33.41 45.52
N SER A 695 -14.10 33.82 44.30
CA SER A 695 -14.15 35.20 43.73
C SER A 695 -13.57 36.43 44.45
N GLY A 696 -12.72 37.16 43.73
CA GLY A 696 -12.26 38.54 44.02
C GLY A 696 -10.78 38.59 44.45
N SER A 697 -10.06 39.72 44.34
CA SER A 697 -10.30 40.97 43.61
C SER A 697 -9.00 41.81 43.59
N ILE A 698 -8.64 42.37 42.42
CA ILE A 698 -7.78 43.56 42.24
C ILE A 698 -6.55 43.71 43.17
N GLN A 699 -5.40 43.15 42.79
CA GLN A 699 -4.07 43.69 43.12
C GLN A 699 -3.03 43.38 42.02
N THR A 700 -2.87 44.24 41.02
CA THR A 700 -1.59 44.52 40.30
C THR A 700 -1.77 45.59 39.19
N TYR A 701 -2.01 46.85 39.58
CA TYR A 701 -1.91 48.00 38.66
C TYR A 701 -1.00 49.12 39.22
N LYS A 702 0.03 48.72 39.98
CA LYS A 702 0.96 49.63 40.69
C LYS A 702 2.43 49.16 40.65
N VAL A 703 2.90 48.70 39.51
CA VAL A 703 4.33 48.74 39.16
C VAL A 703 4.46 49.51 37.85
N LEU A 704 4.54 50.84 37.98
CA LEU A 704 4.76 51.80 36.89
C LEU A 704 6.20 52.32 36.98
N LYS A 705 6.68 52.90 35.86
CA LYS A 705 8.03 53.45 35.59
C LYS A 705 9.07 52.41 35.11
N GLN A 706 10.05 52.76 34.26
CA GLN A 706 10.43 54.10 33.78
C GLN A 706 10.91 54.12 32.30
N LEU A 707 10.16 54.85 31.47
CA LEU A 707 10.57 55.90 30.52
C LEU A 707 11.82 55.75 29.60
N GLY A 708 11.60 55.86 28.28
CA GLY A 708 12.62 56.13 27.24
C GLY A 708 12.11 55.89 25.79
N LYS A 709 11.29 56.77 25.20
CA LYS A 709 11.65 57.93 24.35
C LYS A 709 12.37 57.61 23.02
N MET A 710 11.69 57.77 21.86
CA MET A 710 11.95 58.78 20.78
C MET A 710 11.23 58.46 19.45
N HIS A 711 11.10 59.47 18.58
CA HIS A 711 10.51 59.40 17.23
C HIS A 711 11.60 59.27 16.13
N HIS A 712 11.26 58.76 14.93
CA HIS A 712 10.97 59.60 13.75
C HIS A 712 10.81 58.81 12.42
N GLY A 713 9.82 59.24 11.63
CA GLY A 713 9.95 59.43 10.18
C GLY A 713 9.60 58.26 9.24
N ASN A 714 9.16 58.49 7.99
CA ASN A 714 8.69 59.75 7.39
C ASN A 714 7.86 59.50 6.10
N SER A 715 7.20 60.53 5.57
CA SER A 715 6.61 60.62 4.21
C SER A 715 5.29 59.88 3.90
N ARG A 716 4.59 60.35 2.84
CA ARG A 716 3.14 60.12 2.54
C ARG A 716 2.91 60.09 0.98
N PRO A 717 1.70 60.21 0.37
CA PRO A 717 1.08 59.12 -0.38
C PRO A 717 0.68 59.42 -1.85
N LYS A 718 0.13 58.41 -2.54
CA LYS A 718 -0.88 58.42 -3.63
C LYS A 718 -1.14 56.96 -4.06
N THR A 719 -2.34 56.45 -4.39
CA THR A 719 -3.74 56.93 -4.36
C THR A 719 -4.62 55.65 -4.27
N ALA A 720 -5.69 55.61 -3.46
CA ALA A 720 -7.10 55.79 -3.86
C ALA A 720 -7.55 54.85 -5.01
N ASP A 721 -8.60 54.02 -4.93
CA ASP A 721 -9.69 53.78 -3.93
C ASP A 721 -10.24 52.34 -4.14
N THR A 722 -11.03 51.64 -3.30
CA THR A 722 -11.63 51.79 -1.94
C THR A 722 -11.81 50.34 -1.40
N SER A 723 -11.49 49.99 -0.15
CA SER A 723 -12.33 50.08 1.08
C SER A 723 -13.72 49.43 0.94
N SER A 724 -14.22 48.57 1.85
CA SER A 724 -13.83 48.24 3.24
C SER A 724 -13.87 46.69 3.47
N THR A 725 -13.12 45.97 4.33
CA THR A 725 -12.51 46.17 5.68
C THR A 725 -13.57 46.24 6.81
N ILE A 726 -13.62 45.32 7.79
CA ILE A 726 -12.74 45.27 8.99
C ILE A 726 -13.03 44.01 9.87
N LYS A 727 -11.98 43.41 10.47
CA LYS A 727 -11.90 42.55 11.71
C LYS A 727 -12.94 41.42 11.90
N THR A 728 -12.63 40.14 12.18
CA THR A 728 -11.58 39.50 13.03
C THR A 728 -11.37 40.11 14.43
N LEU A 729 -12.13 39.62 15.42
CA LEU A 729 -11.70 39.38 16.81
C LEU A 729 -12.65 38.36 17.49
N PHE A 730 -12.07 37.43 18.25
CA PHE A 730 -12.66 36.27 18.95
C PHE A 730 -14.17 36.24 19.29
N THR A 731 -14.83 35.15 18.89
CA THR A 731 -15.84 34.46 19.71
C THR A 731 -15.37 33.04 20.04
N LYS A 732 -15.87 32.47 21.15
CA LYS A 732 -15.46 31.16 21.68
C LYS A 732 -16.11 30.03 20.87
N PRO A 733 -15.50 28.82 20.78
CA PRO A 733 -16.22 27.66 20.27
C PRO A 733 -17.51 27.45 21.09
N PRO A 734 -18.63 27.04 20.46
CA PRO A 734 -19.89 26.84 21.16
C PRO A 734 -19.78 25.70 22.20
N PRO A 735 -20.63 25.69 23.24
CA PRO A 735 -20.74 24.52 24.11
C PRO A 735 -21.09 23.29 23.27
N ARG A 736 -20.57 22.11 23.66
CA ARG A 736 -20.54 20.89 22.81
C ARG A 736 -21.89 20.39 22.26
N ASN A 737 -23.02 20.90 22.77
CA ASN A 737 -24.38 20.52 22.39
C ASN A 737 -25.17 21.77 21.94
N ALA A 738 -24.80 22.39 20.82
CA ALA A 738 -25.54 23.52 20.25
C ALA A 738 -25.54 23.46 18.71
N TYR A 739 -26.69 23.77 18.11
CA TYR A 739 -26.96 23.69 16.67
C TYR A 739 -26.98 25.08 16.04
N VAL A 740 -26.40 25.27 14.85
CA VAL A 740 -26.28 26.58 14.18
C VAL A 740 -27.07 26.60 12.88
N CYS A 741 -27.85 27.66 12.67
CA CYS A 741 -28.51 27.94 11.40
C CYS A 741 -27.52 28.53 10.39
N LYS A 742 -27.17 27.78 9.33
CA LYS A 742 -26.18 28.18 8.32
C LYS A 742 -26.56 29.41 7.48
N ASN A 743 -27.80 29.88 7.58
CA ASN A 743 -28.30 31.03 6.80
C ASN A 743 -28.28 32.35 7.59
N CYS A 744 -28.12 32.33 8.92
CA CYS A 744 -28.07 33.56 9.74
C CYS A 744 -27.27 33.43 11.06
N ASP A 745 -26.46 32.38 11.20
CA ASP A 745 -25.57 32.06 12.32
C ASP A 745 -26.21 32.04 13.72
N LYS A 746 -27.54 31.93 13.80
CA LYS A 746 -28.26 31.77 15.07
C LYS A 746 -28.03 30.39 15.68
N LEU A 747 -27.70 30.41 16.98
CA LEU A 747 -27.48 29.24 17.82
C LEU A 747 -28.77 28.79 18.52
N TYR A 748 -28.99 27.48 18.55
CA TYR A 748 -30.12 26.80 19.18
C TYR A 748 -29.61 25.67 20.09
N LEU A 749 -30.31 25.39 21.19
CA LEU A 749 -29.89 24.36 22.15
C LEU A 749 -30.50 23.00 21.83
N LEU A 750 -31.63 22.99 21.12
CA LEU A 750 -32.32 21.77 20.68
C LEU A 750 -32.49 21.75 19.17
N GLU A 751 -32.22 20.60 18.54
CA GLU A 751 -32.34 20.40 17.09
C GLU A 751 -33.75 20.73 16.55
N ARG A 752 -34.79 20.46 17.34
CA ARG A 752 -36.19 20.82 17.02
C ARG A 752 -36.37 22.34 16.86
N GLU A 753 -35.67 23.16 17.63
CA GLU A 753 -35.77 24.62 17.54
C GLU A 753 -35.15 25.12 16.23
N LEU A 754 -34.01 24.55 15.83
CA LEU A 754 -33.38 24.82 14.54
C LEU A 754 -34.28 24.37 13.37
N SER A 755 -34.89 23.19 13.47
CA SER A 755 -35.84 22.69 12.46
C SER A 755 -37.09 23.55 12.32
N ILE A 756 -37.65 24.07 13.42
CA ILE A 756 -38.73 25.07 13.38
C ILE A 756 -38.22 26.38 12.76
N HIS A 757 -37.02 26.83 13.13
CA HIS A 757 -36.43 28.05 12.60
C HIS A 757 -36.20 28.00 11.09
N TYR A 758 -35.78 26.86 10.52
CA TYR A 758 -35.63 26.71 9.06
C TYR A 758 -36.92 26.95 8.26
N LEU A 759 -38.11 26.77 8.86
CA LEU A 759 -39.40 27.08 8.21
C LEU A 759 -39.63 28.59 8.03
N TYR A 760 -38.94 29.42 8.81
CA TYR A 760 -39.07 30.89 8.80
C TYR A 760 -37.78 31.61 8.41
N CYS A 761 -36.64 30.91 8.37
CA CYS A 761 -35.33 31.44 7.97
C CYS A 761 -35.22 31.51 6.44
N LYS A 762 -35.90 32.50 5.86
CA LYS A 762 -35.57 32.98 4.52
C LYS A 762 -34.21 33.67 4.61
N GLY A 763 -33.24 33.17 3.84
CA GLY A 763 -31.98 33.88 3.53
C GLY A 763 -32.21 34.95 2.47
#